data_AF-A0A3D4A463-F1
#
_entry.id   AF-A0A3D4A463-F1
#
_cell.length_a   1.000
_cell.length_b   1.000
_cell.length_c   1.000
_cell.angle_alpha   90.00
_cell.angle_beta   90.00
_cell.angle_gamma   90.00
#
_symmetry.space_group_name_H-M   'P 1'
#
loop_
_entity.id
_entity.type
_entity.pdbx_description
1 polymer ?
#
loop_
_entity_poly.entity_id
_entity_poly.type
_entity_poly.pdbx_seq_one_letter_code
_entity_poly.pdbx_strand_id
1 'polypeptide(L)'
;MTTRLKITIISILTMLLCHSTSALADGHVHINTGAEPSDLEMYAAEELETILQRLFGVETSIGAQNTDHPTVFLGNPGSNKMLAKAIGDLWPKVTDQGIVVKSHPNGRAIFVGGGSDAATLWAVYEFGYQHGVRYLLRDGDVYPDEKSLDLSSLDVVDEPEFRTRTWRTVNDFAIGPESWSLDEHRSVLRQLAKHRFNNLMIAVYAWQPYVHYSFNGIDKRTALMWYGEKLDLPPGAPGRNALRGLKFFENPHFSGKSTYEEMIIAGESYLKEIIKEATRLGMTTGIVVNPFQYPKEFKTALEGSVDARGLNDLTIRPGANQSFDDGQLQLLAKAKISAYLHTYTDVDYIYITMPEFPEWGEHAADAWEMLRSDVDVKLPELEELMQAVDGRGIIASGERGKQALKGNVVGLAFLKSLLANHEDLLKKPNGDAVKLVVRNVDAELFPYLSALLPKDAETLNFIDYTARRVDENSEYLKKPPTDKVKCRFVMTLADDNIGPLSQQVTQRLEKIINKLRDAGWDGFSTRYWLMADLDPVVHFLGRAAWDPATTARNAHDSLFTVITEKQEVADRLWLAMQAIEKATEITDKNDIGFNFPVRGMLMKHHNNQPVPEWWGEVNELYTNAMVEIYRSHDASPPKAKRLLFYWGKRGEYVVEYLSVIKSVREAAIANAAGDSEKALEHYETAMENLYNAIDTLSDIVKD
;
A
#
# COMPACT_ATOMS: atom_id res chain seq x y z
N MET A 1 -58.27 19.10 51.68
CA MET A 1 -57.62 19.89 50.61
C MET A 1 -56.16 19.56 50.62
N THR A 2 -55.83 18.58 49.81
CA THR A 2 -55.04 17.43 50.23
C THR A 2 -54.08 17.10 49.12
N THR A 3 -52.97 16.48 49.52
CA THR A 3 -51.82 15.89 48.83
C THR A 3 -52.04 15.34 47.41
N ARG A 4 -53.28 15.15 46.96
CA ARG A 4 -53.67 14.78 45.59
C ARG A 4 -53.38 15.84 44.52
N LEU A 5 -53.37 17.15 44.84
CA LEU A 5 -53.10 18.17 43.81
C LEU A 5 -51.61 18.33 43.48
N LYS A 6 -50.70 17.99 44.42
CA LYS A 6 -49.25 18.02 44.18
C LYS A 6 -48.74 16.81 43.40
N ILE A 7 -49.40 15.66 43.52
CA ILE A 7 -49.02 14.44 42.78
C ILE A 7 -49.42 14.56 41.30
N THR A 8 -50.54 15.21 40.97
CA THR A 8 -50.93 15.43 39.57
C THR A 8 -50.01 16.43 38.84
N ILE A 9 -49.51 17.46 39.52
CA ILE A 9 -48.58 18.43 38.91
C ILE A 9 -47.18 17.81 38.73
N ILE A 10 -46.73 16.95 39.66
CA ILE A 10 -45.47 16.22 39.51
C ILE A 10 -45.58 15.17 38.39
N SER A 11 -46.68 14.42 38.27
CA SER A 11 -46.85 13.48 37.15
C SER A 11 -46.97 14.15 35.78
N ILE A 12 -47.49 15.39 35.69
CA ILE A 12 -47.50 16.16 34.45
C ILE A 12 -46.10 16.74 34.15
N LEU A 13 -45.33 17.15 35.16
CA LEU A 13 -43.94 17.60 34.97
C LEU A 13 -42.98 16.43 34.62
N THR A 14 -43.19 15.24 35.17
CA THR A 14 -42.40 14.04 34.81
C THR A 14 -42.83 13.45 33.46
N MET A 15 -44.09 13.59 33.05
CA MET A 15 -44.49 13.29 31.66
C MET A 15 -43.94 14.31 30.66
N LEU A 16 -43.73 15.58 31.04
CA LEU A 16 -43.05 16.56 30.19
C LEU A 16 -41.51 16.39 30.14
N LEU A 17 -40.92 15.66 31.08
CA LEU A 17 -39.48 15.32 31.09
C LEU A 17 -39.16 13.94 30.47
N CYS A 18 -40.18 13.19 30.03
CA CYS A 18 -40.02 11.95 29.26
C CYS A 18 -40.43 12.09 27.78
N HIS A 19 -40.57 13.33 27.27
CA HIS A 19 -40.67 13.60 25.82
C HIS A 19 -39.30 13.79 25.17
N SER A 20 -38.33 12.92 25.48
CA SER A 20 -37.15 12.72 24.63
C SER A 20 -37.45 11.65 23.58
N THR A 21 -38.59 11.77 22.90
CA THR A 21 -38.96 10.94 21.76
C THR A 21 -39.37 11.83 20.61
N SER A 22 -38.66 11.60 19.50
CA SER A 22 -38.89 12.06 18.13
C SER A 22 -38.77 13.57 17.85
N ALA A 23 -37.55 14.10 17.94
CA ALA A 23 -37.19 15.33 17.21
C ALA A 23 -36.75 15.05 15.76
N LEU A 24 -36.88 13.81 15.28
CA LEU A 24 -36.56 13.35 13.92
C LEU A 24 -37.80 13.22 13.02
N ALA A 25 -38.89 13.91 13.36
CA ALA A 25 -40.19 13.74 12.71
C ALA A 25 -40.22 14.09 11.20
N ASP A 26 -39.24 14.86 10.71
CA ASP A 26 -39.22 15.32 9.31
C ASP A 26 -38.31 14.49 8.39
N GLY A 27 -37.55 13.52 8.89
CA GLY A 27 -36.69 12.68 8.05
C GLY A 27 -35.62 13.45 7.24
N HIS A 28 -35.32 14.71 7.58
CA HIS A 28 -34.40 15.59 6.84
C HIS A 28 -33.20 16.00 7.69
N VAL A 29 -31.98 15.94 7.15
CA VAL A 29 -30.73 16.45 7.76
C VAL A 29 -30.08 17.52 6.88
N HIS A 30 -29.70 18.66 7.47
CA HIS A 30 -28.92 19.68 6.77
C HIS A 30 -27.41 19.48 7.00
N ILE A 31 -26.61 19.46 5.94
CA ILE A 31 -25.14 19.46 6.01
C ILE A 31 -24.67 20.90 5.77
N ASN A 32 -24.17 21.53 6.83
CA ASN A 32 -23.65 22.88 6.77
C ASN A 32 -22.15 22.89 6.46
N THR A 33 -21.76 23.41 5.29
CA THR A 33 -20.36 23.43 4.82
C THR A 33 -19.68 24.80 4.97
N GLY A 34 -20.38 25.80 5.51
CA GLY A 34 -19.93 27.20 5.44
C GLY A 34 -20.13 27.80 4.04
N ALA A 35 -19.75 29.07 3.89
CA ALA A 35 -20.05 29.84 2.66
C ALA A 35 -19.13 29.50 1.47
N GLU A 36 -17.89 29.11 1.75
CA GLU A 36 -16.83 28.89 0.76
C GLU A 36 -16.02 27.63 1.12
N PRO A 37 -16.64 26.44 1.11
CA PRO A 37 -15.92 25.20 1.35
C PRO A 37 -14.89 24.97 0.24
N SER A 38 -13.77 24.31 0.56
CA SER A 38 -12.86 23.83 -0.48
C SER A 38 -13.49 22.73 -1.32
N ASP A 39 -12.90 22.43 -2.48
CA ASP A 39 -13.36 21.31 -3.33
C ASP A 39 -13.37 19.97 -2.57
N LEU A 40 -12.40 19.76 -1.67
CA LEU A 40 -12.31 18.54 -0.86
C LEU A 40 -13.33 18.53 0.29
N GLU A 41 -13.62 19.68 0.91
CA GLU A 41 -14.71 19.79 1.89
C GLU A 41 -16.08 19.60 1.24
N MET A 42 -16.29 20.09 0.02
CA MET A 42 -17.52 19.82 -0.73
C MET A 42 -17.64 18.33 -1.08
N TYR A 43 -16.56 17.70 -1.55
CA TYR A 43 -16.54 16.25 -1.78
C TYR A 43 -16.83 15.46 -0.50
N ALA A 44 -16.29 15.89 0.65
CA ALA A 44 -16.60 15.29 1.95
C ALA A 44 -18.08 15.46 2.32
N ALA A 45 -18.72 16.57 1.96
CA ALA A 45 -20.15 16.78 2.17
C ALA A 45 -21.01 15.82 1.33
N GLU A 46 -20.62 15.58 0.08
CA GLU A 46 -21.29 14.63 -0.83
C GLU A 46 -21.15 13.18 -0.35
N GLU A 47 -19.97 12.80 0.16
CA GLU A 47 -19.75 11.49 0.77
C GLU A 47 -20.59 11.35 2.06
N LEU A 48 -20.66 12.38 2.90
CA LEU A 48 -21.48 12.39 4.11
C LEU A 48 -22.97 12.30 3.78
N GLU A 49 -23.43 13.01 2.76
CA GLU A 49 -24.79 12.92 2.24
C GLU A 49 -25.13 11.48 1.84
N THR A 50 -24.25 10.84 1.05
CA THR A 50 -24.44 9.44 0.64
C THR A 50 -24.50 8.51 1.84
N ILE A 51 -23.64 8.70 2.84
CA ILE A 51 -23.61 7.91 4.07
C ILE A 51 -24.93 8.10 4.85
N LEU A 52 -25.39 9.34 5.03
CA LEU A 52 -26.60 9.65 5.78
C LEU A 52 -27.84 9.05 5.11
N GLN A 53 -27.99 9.24 3.79
CA GLN A 53 -29.11 8.70 3.03
C GLN A 53 -29.13 7.16 3.10
N ARG A 54 -27.98 6.51 2.92
CA ARG A 54 -27.90 5.03 2.91
C ARG A 54 -28.08 4.40 4.28
N LEU A 55 -27.54 5.01 5.33
CA LEU A 55 -27.63 4.44 6.68
C LEU A 55 -28.99 4.69 7.32
N PHE A 56 -29.62 5.82 7.01
CA PHE A 56 -30.75 6.30 7.81
C PHE A 56 -32.02 6.62 7.01
N GLY A 57 -31.99 6.47 5.67
CA GLY A 57 -33.15 6.75 4.82
C GLY A 57 -33.63 8.19 4.86
N VAL A 58 -32.76 9.13 5.27
CA VAL A 58 -33.10 10.55 5.43
C VAL A 58 -32.89 11.34 4.14
N GLU A 59 -33.72 12.37 3.93
CA GLU A 59 -33.44 13.42 2.97
C GLU A 59 -32.32 14.34 3.48
N THR A 60 -31.58 14.92 2.56
CA THR A 60 -30.42 15.77 2.87
C THR A 60 -30.46 17.07 2.09
N SER A 61 -29.83 18.11 2.65
CA SER A 61 -29.52 19.33 1.90
C SER A 61 -28.14 19.83 2.29
N ILE A 62 -27.36 20.29 1.30
CA ILE A 62 -26.01 20.85 1.52
C ILE A 62 -26.06 22.36 1.32
N GLY A 63 -25.41 23.13 2.21
CA GLY A 63 -25.26 24.58 2.01
C GLY A 63 -24.79 25.36 3.23
N ALA A 64 -24.72 26.68 3.09
CA ALA A 64 -24.23 27.60 4.13
C ALA A 64 -25.34 28.17 5.02
N GLN A 65 -26.61 27.91 4.71
CA GLN A 65 -27.75 28.54 5.37
C GLN A 65 -28.01 27.96 6.77
N ASN A 66 -28.62 28.76 7.64
CA ASN A 66 -29.26 28.22 8.84
C ASN A 66 -30.60 27.60 8.46
N THR A 67 -30.90 26.45 9.05
CA THR A 67 -32.19 25.78 8.88
C THR A 67 -32.72 25.32 10.24
N ASP A 68 -34.00 24.97 10.32
CA ASP A 68 -34.60 24.40 11.53
C ASP A 68 -34.39 22.87 11.64
N HIS A 69 -33.82 22.24 10.60
CA HIS A 69 -33.54 20.80 10.57
C HIS A 69 -32.37 20.42 11.48
N PRO A 70 -32.29 19.15 11.93
CA PRO A 70 -31.06 18.59 12.48
C PRO A 70 -29.87 18.89 11.55
N THR A 71 -28.77 19.40 12.10
CA THR A 71 -27.66 19.92 11.29
C THR A 71 -26.36 19.18 11.57
N VAL A 72 -25.68 18.70 10.52
CA VAL A 72 -24.29 18.28 10.60
C VAL A 72 -23.40 19.43 10.11
N PHE A 73 -22.62 20.02 11.01
CA PHE A 73 -21.63 21.02 10.66
C PHE A 73 -20.36 20.33 10.19
N LEU A 74 -20.02 20.56 8.93
CA LEU A 74 -18.84 20.01 8.27
C LEU A 74 -17.70 21.04 8.23
N GLY A 75 -16.46 20.55 8.33
CA GLY A 75 -15.25 21.37 8.19
C GLY A 75 -14.61 21.69 9.53
N ASN A 76 -13.92 22.83 9.63
CA ASN A 76 -13.26 23.25 10.86
C ASN A 76 -13.60 24.70 11.21
N PRO A 77 -13.26 25.21 12.40
CA PRO A 77 -13.59 26.59 12.79
C PRO A 77 -13.00 27.67 11.86
N GLY A 78 -11.93 27.36 11.12
CA GLY A 78 -11.33 28.24 10.12
C GLY A 78 -12.09 28.30 8.81
N SER A 79 -12.55 27.15 8.28
CA SER A 79 -13.31 27.07 7.03
C SER A 79 -14.81 27.35 7.21
N ASN A 80 -15.38 26.95 8.34
CA ASN A 80 -16.81 27.08 8.64
C ASN A 80 -17.07 27.95 9.88
N LYS A 81 -17.40 29.22 9.65
CA LYS A 81 -17.72 30.20 10.71
C LYS A 81 -19.00 29.85 11.49
N MET A 82 -19.94 29.13 10.88
CA MET A 82 -21.17 28.71 11.56
C MET A 82 -20.91 27.55 12.49
N LEU A 83 -20.08 26.59 12.06
CA LEU A 83 -19.52 25.56 12.93
C LEU A 83 -18.81 26.22 14.12
N ALA A 84 -17.89 27.16 13.87
CA ALA A 84 -17.15 27.85 14.93
C ALA A 84 -18.07 28.49 15.99
N LYS A 85 -19.15 29.13 15.54
CA LYS A 85 -20.14 29.75 16.43
C LYS A 85 -20.99 28.70 17.17
N ALA A 86 -21.37 27.62 16.51
CA ALA A 86 -22.23 26.58 17.08
C ALA A 86 -21.51 25.71 18.10
N ILE A 87 -20.24 25.37 17.86
CA ILE A 87 -19.45 24.55 18.79
C ILE A 87 -18.78 25.39 19.88
N GLY A 88 -18.39 26.63 19.58
CA GLY A 88 -17.67 27.52 20.49
C GLY A 88 -16.41 26.86 21.06
N ASP A 89 -16.21 27.00 22.37
CA ASP A 89 -15.05 26.46 23.09
C ASP A 89 -15.03 24.92 23.21
N LEU A 90 -16.07 24.22 22.70
CA LEU A 90 -16.11 22.76 22.67
C LEU A 90 -15.28 22.15 21.53
N TRP A 91 -14.77 22.96 20.59
CA TRP A 91 -13.86 22.45 19.56
C TRP A 91 -12.52 22.05 20.17
N PRO A 92 -12.09 20.77 20.04
CA PRO A 92 -10.83 20.33 20.60
C PRO A 92 -9.65 20.89 19.80
N LYS A 93 -8.51 21.02 20.48
CA LYS A 93 -7.25 21.30 19.78
C LYS A 93 -6.80 20.03 19.06
N VAL A 94 -6.74 20.08 17.73
CA VAL A 94 -6.25 19.00 16.88
C VAL A 94 -5.15 19.49 15.93
N THR A 95 -4.27 18.59 15.49
CA THR A 95 -3.27 18.84 14.44
C THR A 95 -3.92 18.90 13.07
N ASP A 96 -3.12 19.20 12.03
CA ASP A 96 -3.55 19.18 10.62
C ASP A 96 -4.18 17.84 10.19
N GLN A 97 -3.87 16.74 10.89
CA GLN A 97 -4.42 15.42 10.60
C GLN A 97 -5.46 14.94 11.61
N GLY A 98 -5.63 15.61 12.75
CA GLY A 98 -6.58 15.16 13.77
C GLY A 98 -8.03 15.32 13.31
N ILE A 99 -8.88 14.36 13.71
CA ILE A 99 -10.29 14.29 13.34
C ILE A 99 -11.20 14.52 14.54
N VAL A 100 -12.40 15.05 14.28
CA VAL A 100 -13.42 15.38 15.27
C VAL A 100 -14.77 14.92 14.74
N VAL A 101 -15.43 14.00 15.46
CA VAL A 101 -16.82 13.61 15.25
C VAL A 101 -17.54 13.71 16.59
N LYS A 102 -18.28 14.79 16.80
CA LYS A 102 -18.84 15.12 18.11
C LYS A 102 -20.29 15.54 18.03
N SER A 103 -21.14 14.92 18.86
CA SER A 103 -22.53 15.32 19.04
C SER A 103 -22.62 16.58 19.91
N HIS A 104 -23.51 17.49 19.53
CA HIS A 104 -23.88 18.60 20.40
C HIS A 104 -24.82 18.11 21.52
N PRO A 105 -24.68 18.58 22.78
CA PRO A 105 -25.49 18.11 23.91
C PRO A 105 -27.02 18.27 23.77
N ASN A 106 -27.48 19.16 22.89
CA ASN A 106 -28.91 19.35 22.60
C ASN A 106 -29.51 18.25 21.70
N GLY A 107 -28.70 17.32 21.18
CA GLY A 107 -29.15 16.23 20.30
C GLY A 107 -29.65 16.66 18.93
N ARG A 108 -29.41 17.92 18.51
CA ARG A 108 -29.87 18.48 17.22
C ARG A 108 -28.73 18.81 16.25
N ALA A 109 -27.48 18.67 16.68
CA ALA A 109 -26.34 18.95 15.83
C ALA A 109 -25.19 17.97 16.06
N ILE A 110 -24.39 17.74 15.02
CA ILE A 110 -23.09 17.06 15.07
C ILE A 110 -22.06 17.93 14.39
N PHE A 111 -20.83 17.86 14.87
CA PHE A 111 -19.65 18.44 14.25
C PHE A 111 -18.81 17.30 13.65
N VAL A 112 -18.58 17.34 12.34
CA VAL A 112 -17.78 16.36 11.59
C VAL A 112 -16.67 17.13 10.85
N GLY A 113 -15.43 16.96 11.26
CA GLY A 113 -14.35 17.78 10.73
C GLY A 113 -12.97 17.38 11.22
N GLY A 114 -11.95 18.16 10.87
CA GLY A 114 -10.59 17.93 11.35
C GLY A 114 -9.70 19.15 11.18
N GLY A 115 -8.41 19.04 11.46
CA GLY A 115 -7.49 20.18 11.34
C GLY A 115 -7.10 20.58 9.92
N SER A 116 -7.60 19.87 8.89
CA SER A 116 -7.43 20.18 7.47
C SER A 116 -8.60 19.62 6.67
N ASP A 117 -8.70 20.01 5.39
CA ASP A 117 -9.72 19.50 4.46
C ASP A 117 -9.65 17.96 4.30
N ALA A 118 -8.44 17.40 4.26
CA ALA A 118 -8.24 15.94 4.23
C ALA A 118 -8.70 15.27 5.53
N ALA A 119 -8.42 15.88 6.68
CA ALA A 119 -8.90 15.39 7.97
C ALA A 119 -10.44 15.49 8.08
N THR A 120 -11.06 16.52 7.50
CA THR A 120 -12.52 16.62 7.39
C THR A 120 -13.10 15.44 6.60
N LEU A 121 -12.50 15.08 5.46
CA LEU A 121 -12.91 13.88 4.71
C LEU A 121 -12.76 12.60 5.56
N TRP A 122 -11.65 12.45 6.28
CA TRP A 122 -11.44 11.29 7.16
C TRP A 122 -12.43 11.22 8.33
N ALA A 123 -12.87 12.37 8.86
CA ALA A 123 -13.88 12.45 9.90
C ALA A 123 -15.26 12.00 9.39
N VAL A 124 -15.61 12.31 8.13
CA VAL A 124 -16.82 11.77 7.48
C VAL A 124 -16.77 10.24 7.41
N TYR A 125 -15.61 9.68 7.07
CA TYR A 125 -15.43 8.23 7.05
C TYR A 125 -15.41 7.61 8.45
N GLU A 126 -14.89 8.31 9.46
CA GLU A 126 -15.03 7.86 10.85
C GLU A 126 -16.50 7.88 11.29
N PHE A 127 -17.26 8.92 10.92
CA PHE A 127 -18.70 8.97 11.17
C PHE A 127 -19.39 7.74 10.57
N GLY A 128 -19.13 7.40 9.30
CA GLY A 128 -19.66 6.17 8.70
C GLY A 128 -19.23 4.91 9.46
N TYR A 129 -17.95 4.82 9.83
CA TYR A 129 -17.38 3.68 10.54
C TYR A 129 -18.02 3.44 11.92
N GLN A 130 -18.22 4.51 12.69
CA GLN A 130 -18.90 4.49 14.00
C GLN A 130 -20.36 4.04 13.87
N HIS A 131 -20.97 4.26 12.71
CA HIS A 131 -22.30 3.78 12.39
C HIS A 131 -22.30 2.41 11.69
N GLY A 132 -21.19 1.69 11.65
CA GLY A 132 -21.14 0.32 11.15
C GLY A 132 -20.86 0.18 9.66
N VAL A 133 -20.51 1.25 8.94
CA VAL A 133 -19.99 1.10 7.58
C VAL A 133 -18.60 0.46 7.65
N ARG A 134 -18.31 -0.46 6.73
CA ARG A 134 -16.98 -1.05 6.55
C ARG A 134 -16.48 -0.82 5.14
N TYR A 135 -15.22 -0.43 5.03
CA TYR A 135 -14.58 -0.09 3.76
C TYR A 135 -13.71 -1.27 3.36
N LEU A 136 -14.00 -1.85 2.20
CA LEU A 136 -13.21 -2.92 1.60
C LEU A 136 -12.48 -2.34 0.39
N LEU A 137 -11.21 -2.67 0.28
CA LEU A 137 -10.29 -2.16 -0.72
C LEU A 137 -10.72 -2.56 -2.15
N ARG A 138 -11.23 -3.79 -2.32
CA ARG A 138 -11.65 -4.34 -3.62
C ARG A 138 -13.16 -4.25 -3.87
N ASP A 139 -13.96 -4.49 -2.83
CA ASP A 139 -15.42 -4.66 -2.95
C ASP A 139 -16.22 -3.41 -2.59
N GLY A 140 -15.52 -2.34 -2.23
CA GLY A 140 -16.13 -1.06 -1.86
C GLY A 140 -16.73 -1.09 -0.47
N ASP A 141 -17.73 -0.26 -0.26
CA ASP A 141 -18.32 -0.04 1.05
C ASP A 141 -19.40 -1.08 1.37
N VAL A 142 -19.32 -1.69 2.54
CA VAL A 142 -20.36 -2.54 3.12
C VAL A 142 -21.15 -1.73 4.14
N TYR A 143 -22.43 -1.53 3.86
CA TYR A 143 -23.35 -0.86 4.77
C TYR A 143 -24.06 -1.90 5.66
N PRO A 144 -24.35 -1.56 6.93
CA PRO A 144 -25.31 -2.32 7.73
C PRO A 144 -26.73 -2.09 7.18
N ASP A 145 -27.69 -2.82 7.72
CA ASP A 145 -29.10 -2.53 7.44
C ASP A 145 -29.45 -1.10 7.87
N GLU A 146 -30.40 -0.49 7.16
CA GLU A 146 -30.89 0.84 7.46
C GLU A 146 -31.39 0.91 8.91
N LYS A 147 -31.06 2.01 9.60
CA LYS A 147 -31.36 2.23 11.00
C LYS A 147 -31.92 3.63 11.23
N SER A 148 -32.57 3.83 12.36
CA SER A 148 -33.02 5.17 12.76
C SER A 148 -31.81 6.09 12.96
N LEU A 149 -31.92 7.32 12.47
CA LEU A 149 -30.92 8.34 12.73
C LEU A 149 -30.77 8.54 14.25
N ASP A 150 -29.56 8.37 14.77
CA ASP A 150 -29.22 8.75 16.13
C ASP A 150 -28.00 9.66 16.07
N LEU A 151 -28.24 10.94 16.33
CA LEU A 151 -27.18 11.95 16.32
C LEU A 151 -26.58 12.20 17.71
N SER A 152 -27.00 11.42 18.72
CA SER A 152 -26.55 11.59 20.09
C SER A 152 -25.28 10.77 20.38
N SER A 153 -24.56 11.16 21.44
CA SER A 153 -23.52 10.31 22.07
C SER A 153 -22.27 10.00 21.23
N LEU A 154 -21.99 10.73 20.15
CA LEU A 154 -20.69 10.67 19.46
C LEU A 154 -19.69 11.60 20.15
N ASP A 155 -18.52 11.08 20.49
CA ASP A 155 -17.39 11.85 21.02
C ASP A 155 -16.07 11.23 20.58
N VAL A 156 -15.75 11.39 19.28
CA VAL A 156 -14.48 10.95 18.70
C VAL A 156 -13.61 12.17 18.46
N VAL A 157 -12.41 12.13 19.04
CA VAL A 157 -11.35 13.11 18.83
C VAL A 157 -10.05 12.33 18.76
N ASP A 158 -9.55 12.10 17.55
CA ASP A 158 -8.41 11.22 17.31
C ASP A 158 -7.27 11.98 16.61
N GLU A 159 -6.04 11.58 16.93
CA GLU A 159 -4.82 11.99 16.26
C GLU A 159 -4.13 10.76 15.66
N PRO A 160 -3.40 10.88 14.54
CA PRO A 160 -2.64 9.76 14.01
C PRO A 160 -1.37 9.52 14.83
N GLU A 161 -1.11 8.25 15.13
CA GLU A 161 0.17 7.79 15.71
C GLU A 161 1.29 7.84 14.66
N PHE A 162 0.94 7.55 13.40
CA PHE A 162 1.86 7.58 12.27
C PHE A 162 1.43 8.68 11.31
N ARG A 163 2.22 9.73 11.16
CA ARG A 163 1.91 10.92 10.35
C ARG A 163 1.90 10.65 8.86
N THR A 164 2.70 9.71 8.39
CA THR A 164 2.81 9.36 6.98
C THR A 164 2.39 7.91 6.73
N ARG A 165 1.32 7.72 5.96
CA ARG A 165 0.73 6.41 5.65
C ARG A 165 0.71 6.26 4.14
N THR A 166 1.80 5.71 3.60
CA THR A 166 2.07 5.68 2.17
C THR A 166 1.52 4.41 1.52
N TRP A 167 0.81 4.57 0.41
CA TRP A 167 0.48 3.47 -0.50
C TRP A 167 1.44 3.47 -1.69
N ARG A 168 2.06 2.32 -2.00
CA ARG A 168 2.92 2.16 -3.19
C ARG A 168 2.10 1.68 -4.38
N THR A 169 2.31 2.26 -5.57
CA THR A 169 1.58 1.85 -6.78
C THR A 169 2.45 1.84 -8.05
N VAL A 170 1.84 1.47 -9.18
CA VAL A 170 2.45 1.11 -10.47
C VAL A 170 3.26 -0.19 -10.36
N ASN A 171 4.52 -0.17 -9.92
CA ASN A 171 5.41 -1.34 -9.95
C ASN A 171 5.61 -1.88 -11.39
N ASP A 172 6.43 -2.92 -11.59
CA ASP A 172 6.71 -3.45 -12.94
C ASP A 172 6.32 -4.92 -13.07
N PHE A 173 5.05 -5.26 -12.85
CA PHE A 173 4.53 -6.62 -12.95
C PHE A 173 3.07 -6.64 -13.39
N ALA A 174 2.74 -7.57 -14.30
CA ALA A 174 1.38 -7.74 -14.82
C ALA A 174 0.35 -8.17 -13.75
N ILE A 175 0.81 -8.86 -12.71
CA ILE A 175 -0.06 -9.26 -11.60
C ILE A 175 -0.40 -8.08 -10.65
N GLY A 176 0.34 -6.97 -10.76
CA GLY A 176 0.27 -5.83 -9.86
C GLY A 176 -0.36 -4.58 -10.47
N PRO A 177 -0.20 -3.42 -9.81
CA PRO A 177 -0.92 -2.21 -10.18
C PRO A 177 -0.64 -1.68 -11.59
N GLU A 178 0.49 -2.02 -12.18
CA GLU A 178 0.84 -1.61 -13.54
C GLU A 178 -0.12 -2.16 -14.61
N SER A 179 -0.89 -3.23 -14.32
CA SER A 179 -1.90 -3.74 -15.25
C SER A 179 -3.27 -3.06 -15.12
N TRP A 180 -3.47 -2.24 -14.08
CA TRP A 180 -4.78 -1.66 -13.78
C TRP A 180 -5.16 -0.54 -14.76
N SER A 181 -6.44 -0.44 -15.05
CA SER A 181 -7.04 0.73 -15.68
C SER A 181 -7.01 1.95 -14.74
N LEU A 182 -7.23 3.14 -15.31
CA LEU A 182 -7.37 4.36 -14.50
C LEU A 182 -8.57 4.30 -13.56
N ASP A 183 -9.66 3.65 -13.96
CA ASP A 183 -10.85 3.52 -13.11
C ASP A 183 -10.61 2.59 -11.92
N GLU A 184 -9.82 1.52 -12.10
CA GLU A 184 -9.37 0.67 -11.00
C GLU A 184 -8.46 1.43 -10.04
N HIS A 185 -7.50 2.22 -10.55
CA HIS A 185 -6.70 3.11 -9.70
C HIS A 185 -7.58 4.09 -8.91
N ARG A 186 -8.55 4.75 -9.55
CA ARG A 186 -9.46 5.70 -8.88
C ARG A 186 -10.29 5.00 -7.81
N SER A 187 -10.80 3.81 -8.10
CA SER A 187 -11.56 2.99 -7.13
C SER A 187 -10.71 2.68 -5.89
N VAL A 188 -9.48 2.19 -6.08
CA VAL A 188 -8.57 1.87 -4.99
C VAL A 188 -8.17 3.12 -4.20
N LEU A 189 -7.84 4.23 -4.85
CA LEU A 189 -7.47 5.48 -4.18
C LEU A 189 -8.58 6.01 -3.28
N ARG A 190 -9.85 5.92 -3.71
CA ARG A 190 -11.01 6.29 -2.87
C ARG A 190 -11.11 5.42 -1.63
N GLN A 191 -10.91 4.11 -1.76
CA GLN A 191 -10.90 3.22 -0.60
C GLN A 191 -9.70 3.50 0.34
N LEU A 192 -8.54 3.82 -0.21
CA LEU A 192 -7.37 4.21 0.58
C LEU A 192 -7.61 5.50 1.38
N ALA A 193 -8.34 6.48 0.83
CA ALA A 193 -8.76 7.67 1.58
C ALA A 193 -9.68 7.32 2.76
N LYS A 194 -10.57 6.33 2.60
CA LYS A 194 -11.43 5.80 3.68
C LYS A 194 -10.63 5.10 4.78
N HIS A 195 -9.53 4.45 4.42
CA HIS A 195 -8.53 3.92 5.33
C HIS A 195 -7.47 4.95 5.78
N ARG A 196 -7.65 6.23 5.41
CA ARG A 196 -6.83 7.38 5.81
C ARG A 196 -5.37 7.31 5.38
N PHE A 197 -5.05 6.58 4.31
CA PHE A 197 -3.76 6.74 3.64
C PHE A 197 -3.66 8.15 3.07
N ASN A 198 -2.51 8.79 3.23
CA ASN A 198 -2.33 10.21 2.94
C ASN A 198 -1.11 10.51 2.05
N ASN A 199 -0.42 9.48 1.59
CA ASN A 199 0.69 9.61 0.67
C ASN A 199 0.65 8.50 -0.39
N LEU A 200 0.82 8.88 -1.66
CA LEU A 200 0.94 7.95 -2.78
C LEU A 200 2.38 7.96 -3.30
N MET A 201 3.02 6.79 -3.32
CA MET A 201 4.36 6.61 -3.89
C MET A 201 4.26 5.82 -5.20
N ILE A 202 4.66 6.45 -6.30
CA ILE A 202 4.64 5.87 -7.64
C ILE A 202 6.02 5.26 -7.92
N ALA A 203 6.09 3.94 -7.98
CA ALA A 203 7.34 3.22 -8.21
C ALA A 203 7.51 2.91 -9.71
N VAL A 204 8.44 3.63 -10.36
CA VAL A 204 8.75 3.49 -11.79
C VAL A 204 10.20 3.06 -12.04
N TYR A 205 10.45 2.53 -13.23
CA TYR A 205 11.73 1.96 -13.65
C TYR A 205 12.20 2.57 -14.98
N ALA A 206 13.49 2.42 -15.27
CA ALA A 206 14.16 3.20 -16.32
C ALA A 206 13.67 2.89 -17.74
N TRP A 207 13.21 1.66 -18.00
CA TRP A 207 12.68 1.21 -19.30
C TRP A 207 11.22 1.61 -19.54
N GLN A 208 10.49 1.96 -18.48
CA GLN A 208 9.05 2.20 -18.55
C GLN A 208 8.70 3.50 -19.32
N PRO A 209 7.48 3.58 -19.87
CA PRO A 209 7.06 4.67 -20.75
C PRO A 209 6.59 5.93 -20.00
N TYR A 210 7.14 6.22 -18.82
CA TYR A 210 6.63 7.29 -17.95
C TYR A 210 7.41 8.60 -18.02
N VAL A 211 8.54 8.64 -18.72
CA VAL A 211 9.30 9.88 -18.89
C VAL A 211 10.16 9.80 -20.15
N HIS A 212 10.28 10.93 -20.83
CA HIS A 212 11.26 11.16 -21.88
C HIS A 212 12.39 12.07 -21.38
N TYR A 213 13.62 11.76 -21.78
CA TYR A 213 14.78 12.62 -21.57
C TYR A 213 15.85 12.32 -22.60
N SER A 214 16.72 13.30 -22.83
CA SER A 214 17.85 13.23 -23.74
C SER A 214 19.13 13.59 -22.99
N PHE A 215 20.25 12.98 -23.40
CA PHE A 215 21.56 13.26 -22.84
C PHE A 215 22.63 13.07 -23.90
N ASN A 216 23.52 14.06 -24.07
CA ASN A 216 24.62 14.04 -25.04
C ASN A 216 24.19 13.60 -26.46
N GLY A 217 23.04 14.10 -26.93
CA GLY A 217 22.51 13.77 -28.26
C GLY A 217 21.88 12.37 -28.39
N ILE A 218 21.77 11.63 -27.29
CA ILE A 218 21.04 10.36 -27.22
C ILE A 218 19.67 10.62 -26.58
N ASP A 219 18.62 10.31 -27.32
CA ASP A 219 17.26 10.30 -26.81
C ASP A 219 16.93 8.93 -26.20
N LYS A 220 16.18 8.91 -25.10
CA LYS A 220 15.53 7.68 -24.64
C LYS A 220 14.61 7.17 -25.76
N ARG A 221 14.68 5.88 -26.06
CA ARG A 221 13.87 5.18 -27.07
C ARG A 221 13.26 3.88 -26.54
N THR A 222 13.67 3.44 -25.35
CA THR A 222 13.06 2.31 -24.64
C THR A 222 11.77 2.76 -23.94
N ALA A 223 10.68 2.02 -24.18
CA ALA A 223 9.35 2.25 -23.59
C ALA A 223 8.62 0.89 -23.45
N LEU A 224 8.97 0.14 -22.39
CA LEU A 224 8.51 -1.23 -22.16
C LEU A 224 7.72 -1.35 -20.85
N MET A 225 6.74 -2.24 -20.81
CA MET A 225 6.02 -2.65 -19.59
C MET A 225 6.49 -4.04 -19.18
N TRP A 226 6.38 -4.41 -17.90
CA TRP A 226 6.60 -5.77 -17.38
C TRP A 226 7.94 -6.38 -17.76
N TYR A 227 9.03 -5.64 -17.56
CA TYR A 227 10.36 -6.05 -18.02
C TYR A 227 10.44 -6.44 -19.50
N GLY A 228 9.53 -5.95 -20.35
CA GLY A 228 9.45 -6.29 -21.77
C GLY A 228 8.80 -7.64 -22.08
N GLU A 229 8.21 -8.32 -21.09
CA GLU A 229 7.47 -9.55 -21.32
C GLU A 229 6.16 -9.29 -22.08
N LYS A 230 5.84 -10.18 -23.03
CA LYS A 230 4.55 -10.21 -23.72
C LYS A 230 3.75 -11.41 -23.23
N LEU A 231 2.54 -11.14 -22.75
CA LEU A 231 1.66 -12.14 -22.15
C LEU A 231 0.59 -12.57 -23.15
N ASP A 232 0.95 -13.53 -24.00
CA ASP A 232 0.07 -14.08 -25.03
C ASP A 232 -1.01 -14.98 -24.42
N LEU A 233 -2.25 -14.83 -24.90
CA LEU A 233 -3.42 -15.64 -24.51
C LEU A 233 -3.94 -16.40 -25.75
N PRO A 234 -3.32 -17.52 -26.14
CA PRO A 234 -3.72 -18.27 -27.33
C PRO A 234 -5.15 -18.84 -27.23
N PRO A 235 -5.79 -19.24 -28.35
CA PRO A 235 -7.06 -19.97 -28.30
C PRO A 235 -6.95 -21.23 -27.43
N GLY A 236 -7.88 -21.41 -26.50
CA GLY A 236 -7.87 -22.51 -25.55
C GLY A 236 -7.02 -22.28 -24.29
N ALA A 237 -6.37 -21.10 -24.14
CA ALA A 237 -5.74 -20.74 -22.88
C ALA A 237 -6.82 -20.69 -21.76
N PRO A 238 -6.62 -21.41 -20.64
CA PRO A 238 -7.55 -21.35 -19.51
C PRO A 238 -7.71 -19.91 -19.00
N GLY A 239 -8.93 -19.55 -18.59
CA GLY A 239 -9.27 -18.20 -18.11
C GLY A 239 -9.43 -17.12 -19.20
N ARG A 240 -9.11 -17.41 -20.46
CA ARG A 240 -9.23 -16.42 -21.56
C ARG A 240 -10.65 -15.89 -21.77
N ASN A 241 -11.67 -16.72 -21.54
CA ASN A 241 -13.07 -16.30 -21.66
C ASN A 241 -13.44 -15.25 -20.60
N ALA A 242 -12.94 -15.40 -19.38
CA ALA A 242 -13.11 -14.41 -18.31
C ALA A 242 -12.44 -13.07 -18.67
N LEU A 243 -11.38 -13.12 -19.48
CA LEU A 243 -10.71 -11.95 -20.06
C LEU A 243 -11.31 -11.53 -21.42
N ARG A 244 -12.60 -11.79 -21.66
CA ARG A 244 -13.36 -11.36 -22.85
C ARG A 244 -12.69 -11.71 -24.18
N GLY A 245 -11.96 -12.82 -24.23
CA GLY A 245 -11.32 -13.31 -25.45
C GLY A 245 -10.07 -12.56 -25.87
N LEU A 246 -9.46 -11.75 -24.98
CA LEU A 246 -8.20 -11.05 -25.24
C LEU A 246 -7.15 -11.98 -25.84
N LYS A 247 -6.35 -11.46 -26.78
CA LYS A 247 -5.23 -12.19 -27.41
C LYS A 247 -3.92 -11.96 -26.67
N PHE A 248 -3.80 -10.79 -26.06
CA PHE A 248 -2.67 -10.38 -25.22
C PHE A 248 -3.27 -9.81 -23.95
N PHE A 249 -2.72 -10.17 -22.79
CA PHE A 249 -2.97 -9.41 -21.59
C PHE A 249 -2.15 -8.13 -21.69
N GLU A 250 -2.78 -6.96 -21.61
CA GLU A 250 -2.16 -5.64 -21.74
C GLU A 250 -2.87 -4.66 -20.80
N ASN A 251 -2.17 -3.62 -20.35
CA ASN A 251 -2.84 -2.53 -19.64
C ASN A 251 -3.77 -1.80 -20.62
N PRO A 252 -5.07 -1.61 -20.30
CA PRO A 252 -6.03 -0.99 -21.21
C PRO A 252 -5.64 0.41 -21.70
N HIS A 253 -4.91 1.19 -20.91
CA HIS A 253 -4.44 2.52 -21.28
C HIS A 253 -3.34 2.51 -22.36
N PHE A 254 -2.61 1.40 -22.46
CA PHE A 254 -1.53 1.19 -23.44
C PHE A 254 -1.97 0.30 -24.62
N SER A 255 -3.19 -0.22 -24.59
CA SER A 255 -3.71 -1.10 -25.63
C SER A 255 -3.61 -0.45 -27.02
N GLY A 256 -3.04 -1.20 -27.96
CA GLY A 256 -2.84 -0.75 -29.34
C GLY A 256 -1.74 0.30 -29.55
N LYS A 257 -1.01 0.71 -28.51
CA LYS A 257 0.15 1.61 -28.61
C LYS A 257 1.39 0.79 -28.94
N SER A 258 2.13 1.20 -29.97
CA SER A 258 3.24 0.41 -30.51
C SER A 258 4.50 1.20 -30.80
N THR A 259 4.40 2.53 -30.98
CA THR A 259 5.58 3.38 -31.12
C THR A 259 6.05 3.95 -29.78
N TYR A 260 7.31 4.38 -29.74
CA TYR A 260 7.87 5.04 -28.57
C TYR A 260 7.05 6.27 -28.16
N GLU A 261 6.70 7.12 -29.12
CA GLU A 261 5.96 8.36 -28.90
C GLU A 261 4.55 8.08 -28.36
N GLU A 262 3.87 7.09 -28.94
CA GLU A 262 2.56 6.63 -28.47
C GLU A 262 2.60 6.14 -27.03
N MET A 263 3.62 5.34 -26.69
CA MET A 263 3.81 4.79 -25.35
C MET A 263 4.12 5.90 -24.33
N ILE A 264 5.02 6.84 -24.65
CA ILE A 264 5.37 7.95 -23.75
C ILE A 264 4.18 8.86 -23.49
N ILE A 265 3.42 9.24 -24.53
CA ILE A 265 2.23 10.08 -24.37
C ILE A 265 1.20 9.37 -23.48
N ALA A 266 0.98 8.07 -23.69
CA ALA A 266 0.09 7.27 -22.86
C ALA A 266 0.58 7.19 -21.41
N GLY A 267 1.86 6.88 -21.19
CA GLY A 267 2.42 6.73 -19.85
C GLY A 267 2.44 8.01 -19.03
N GLU A 268 2.79 9.16 -19.64
CA GLU A 268 2.71 10.45 -18.96
C GLU A 268 1.28 10.81 -18.57
N SER A 269 0.33 10.62 -19.49
CA SER A 269 -1.10 10.86 -19.24
C SER A 269 -1.62 9.97 -18.11
N TYR A 270 -1.24 8.68 -18.13
CA TYR A 270 -1.63 7.71 -17.13
C TYR A 270 -1.19 8.10 -15.71
N LEU A 271 0.09 8.44 -15.52
CA LEU A 271 0.57 8.84 -14.20
C LEU A 271 0.00 10.20 -13.75
N LYS A 272 -0.17 11.16 -14.66
CA LYS A 272 -0.80 12.46 -14.34
C LYS A 272 -2.21 12.27 -13.80
N GLU A 273 -3.02 11.39 -14.40
CA GLU A 273 -4.37 11.10 -13.92
C GLU A 273 -4.39 10.38 -12.57
N ILE A 274 -3.43 9.50 -12.29
CA ILE A 274 -3.28 8.85 -10.98
C ILE A 274 -2.89 9.89 -9.91
N ILE A 275 -1.90 10.74 -10.19
CA ILE A 275 -1.46 11.83 -9.30
C ILE A 275 -2.62 12.76 -9.00
N LYS A 276 -3.36 13.18 -10.03
CA LYS A 276 -4.50 14.07 -9.90
C LYS A 276 -5.59 13.51 -9.00
N GLU A 277 -5.96 12.23 -9.14
CA GLU A 277 -6.97 11.63 -8.26
C GLU A 277 -6.48 11.54 -6.81
N ALA A 278 -5.20 11.20 -6.58
CA ALA A 278 -4.63 11.17 -5.24
C ALA A 278 -4.65 12.55 -4.58
N THR A 279 -4.22 13.60 -5.30
CA THR A 279 -4.26 14.99 -4.83
C THR A 279 -5.70 15.45 -4.57
N ARG A 280 -6.65 15.09 -5.46
CA ARG A 280 -8.08 15.39 -5.26
C ARG A 280 -8.63 14.79 -3.96
N LEU A 281 -8.08 13.66 -3.51
CA LEU A 281 -8.46 12.96 -2.27
C LEU A 281 -7.64 13.42 -1.06
N GLY A 282 -6.87 14.51 -1.17
CA GLY A 282 -6.07 15.05 -0.08
C GLY A 282 -4.79 14.27 0.25
N MET A 283 -4.33 13.41 -0.68
CA MET A 283 -3.06 12.72 -0.53
C MET A 283 -1.92 13.54 -1.11
N THR A 284 -0.77 13.50 -0.45
CA THR A 284 0.49 13.93 -1.06
C THR A 284 1.00 12.86 -2.03
N THR A 285 1.78 13.24 -3.03
CA THR A 285 2.27 12.31 -4.06
C THR A 285 3.78 12.38 -4.22
N GLY A 286 4.39 11.30 -4.68
CA GLY A 286 5.78 11.34 -5.11
C GLY A 286 6.18 10.18 -6.00
N ILE A 287 7.30 10.38 -6.70
CA ILE A 287 7.78 9.46 -7.73
C ILE A 287 9.15 8.90 -7.35
N VAL A 288 9.34 7.59 -7.54
CA VAL A 288 10.61 6.91 -7.31
C VAL A 288 11.49 7.02 -8.54
N VAL A 289 12.71 7.50 -8.34
CA VAL A 289 13.74 7.60 -9.38
C VAL A 289 14.98 6.83 -8.92
N ASN A 290 15.44 5.90 -9.75
CA ASN A 290 16.74 5.26 -9.59
C ASN A 290 17.78 6.03 -10.42
N PRO A 291 18.70 6.80 -9.79
CA PRO A 291 19.72 7.54 -10.52
C PRO A 291 20.90 6.66 -10.96
N PHE A 292 20.86 5.35 -10.72
CA PHE A 292 21.96 4.42 -11.04
C PHE A 292 21.61 3.44 -12.18
N GLN A 293 20.42 3.56 -12.77
CA GLN A 293 19.98 2.70 -13.86
C GLN A 293 19.40 3.50 -15.02
N TYR A 294 19.86 3.16 -16.22
CA TYR A 294 19.47 3.83 -17.47
C TYR A 294 19.19 2.80 -18.56
N PRO A 295 18.31 3.09 -19.53
CA PRO A 295 18.15 2.25 -20.71
C PRO A 295 19.46 2.05 -21.47
N LYS A 296 19.60 0.90 -22.13
CA LYS A 296 20.84 0.48 -22.81
C LYS A 296 21.33 1.44 -23.89
N GLU A 297 20.46 2.23 -24.50
CA GLU A 297 20.84 3.24 -25.50
C GLU A 297 21.81 4.30 -24.95
N PHE A 298 21.80 4.57 -23.64
CA PHE A 298 22.70 5.57 -23.03
C PHE A 298 24.13 5.08 -22.83
N LYS A 299 24.42 3.80 -23.14
CA LYS A 299 25.75 3.20 -22.93
C LYS A 299 26.86 3.94 -23.68
N THR A 300 26.54 4.47 -24.85
CA THR A 300 27.50 5.26 -25.66
C THR A 300 27.75 6.66 -25.11
N ALA A 301 26.82 7.20 -24.31
CA ALA A 301 26.94 8.51 -23.67
C ALA A 301 27.55 8.43 -22.26
N LEU A 302 27.60 7.24 -21.66
CA LEU A 302 28.15 6.99 -20.33
C LEU A 302 29.27 5.95 -20.42
N GLU A 303 30.46 6.40 -20.81
CA GLU A 303 31.66 5.56 -20.89
C GLU A 303 31.97 4.91 -19.53
N GLY A 304 32.40 3.64 -19.54
CA GLY A 304 32.65 2.86 -18.32
C GLY A 304 31.42 2.18 -17.72
N SER A 305 30.22 2.47 -18.22
CA SER A 305 28.99 1.78 -17.80
C SER A 305 28.95 0.32 -18.25
N VAL A 306 28.26 -0.51 -17.46
CA VAL A 306 28.10 -1.95 -17.70
C VAL A 306 26.64 -2.34 -17.71
N ASP A 307 26.32 -3.47 -18.33
CA ASP A 307 24.97 -4.02 -18.32
C ASP A 307 24.58 -4.36 -16.87
N ALA A 308 23.40 -3.89 -16.45
CA ALA A 308 22.85 -4.22 -15.16
C ALA A 308 22.17 -5.59 -15.23
N ARG A 309 22.45 -6.44 -14.24
CA ARG A 309 21.76 -7.72 -14.09
C ARG A 309 20.34 -7.49 -13.59
N GLY A 310 19.37 -8.12 -14.23
CA GLY A 310 17.96 -8.09 -13.82
C GLY A 310 17.08 -8.90 -14.76
N LEU A 311 15.77 -8.84 -14.56
CA LEU A 311 14.85 -9.46 -15.51
C LEU A 311 15.02 -8.81 -16.89
N ASN A 312 15.35 -9.65 -17.88
CA ASN A 312 15.63 -9.27 -19.27
C ASN A 312 16.78 -8.27 -19.47
N ASP A 313 17.61 -8.01 -18.45
CA ASP A 313 18.80 -7.15 -18.49
C ASP A 313 18.56 -5.82 -19.26
N LEU A 314 17.49 -5.09 -18.93
CA LEU A 314 17.02 -3.95 -19.73
C LEU A 314 17.83 -2.65 -19.57
N THR A 315 18.75 -2.60 -18.61
CA THR A 315 19.43 -1.36 -18.22
C THR A 315 20.93 -1.50 -18.19
N ILE A 316 21.60 -0.35 -18.17
CA ILE A 316 22.99 -0.19 -17.77
C ILE A 316 23.05 0.44 -16.38
N ARG A 317 24.20 0.31 -15.74
CA ARG A 317 24.56 0.89 -14.45
C ARG A 317 25.99 1.41 -14.46
N PRO A 318 26.41 2.21 -13.45
CA PRO A 318 27.81 2.53 -13.23
C PRO A 318 28.66 1.26 -13.13
N GLY A 319 29.81 1.26 -13.81
CA GLY A 319 30.80 0.18 -13.76
C GLY A 319 31.92 0.42 -12.74
N ALA A 320 32.79 -0.57 -12.58
CA ALA A 320 33.88 -0.59 -11.60
C ALA A 320 34.91 0.55 -11.73
N ASN A 321 34.98 1.21 -12.90
CA ASN A 321 35.93 2.28 -13.19
C ASN A 321 35.29 3.68 -13.10
N GLN A 322 33.99 3.78 -12.79
CA GLN A 322 33.29 5.06 -12.69
C GLN A 322 33.22 5.50 -11.23
N SER A 323 33.84 6.63 -10.90
CA SER A 323 33.81 7.17 -9.54
C SER A 323 32.43 7.75 -9.17
N PHE A 324 32.16 7.90 -7.87
CA PHE A 324 30.90 8.49 -7.39
C PHE A 324 30.77 10.00 -7.69
N ASP A 325 31.86 10.65 -8.08
CA ASP A 325 31.91 12.05 -8.50
C ASP A 325 32.07 12.21 -10.04
N ASP A 326 31.85 11.14 -10.81
CA ASP A 326 31.87 11.18 -12.27
C ASP A 326 30.88 12.22 -12.82
N GLY A 327 31.41 13.25 -13.46
CA GLY A 327 30.62 14.37 -13.97
C GLY A 327 29.63 13.99 -15.07
N GLN A 328 29.92 12.99 -15.90
CA GLN A 328 28.97 12.53 -16.94
C GLN A 328 27.83 11.75 -16.31
N LEU A 329 28.12 10.88 -15.34
CA LEU A 329 27.09 10.18 -14.56
C LEU A 329 26.18 11.18 -13.83
N GLN A 330 26.76 12.21 -13.21
CA GLN A 330 26.00 13.25 -12.52
C GLN A 330 25.11 14.04 -13.48
N LEU A 331 25.61 14.45 -14.64
CA LEU A 331 24.82 15.16 -15.64
C LEU A 331 23.68 14.31 -16.22
N LEU A 332 23.90 13.01 -16.43
CA LEU A 332 22.85 12.08 -16.87
C LEU A 332 21.79 11.85 -15.78
N ALA A 333 22.20 11.70 -14.52
CA ALA A 333 21.28 11.65 -13.38
C ALA A 333 20.47 12.94 -13.26
N LYS A 334 21.12 14.11 -13.40
CA LYS A 334 20.45 15.42 -13.44
C LYS A 334 19.42 15.48 -14.56
N ALA A 335 19.79 15.13 -15.79
CA ALA A 335 18.87 15.12 -16.94
C ALA A 335 17.62 14.28 -16.66
N LYS A 336 17.79 13.08 -16.09
CA LYS A 336 16.69 12.18 -15.74
C LYS A 336 15.81 12.74 -14.61
N ILE A 337 16.41 13.19 -13.50
CA ILE A 337 15.67 13.74 -12.36
C ILE A 337 14.91 15.01 -12.75
N SER A 338 15.58 15.94 -13.45
CA SER A 338 14.95 17.14 -13.96
C SER A 338 13.78 16.79 -14.89
N ALA A 339 13.93 15.83 -15.79
CA ALA A 339 12.83 15.40 -16.66
C ALA A 339 11.60 14.95 -15.87
N TYR A 340 11.76 14.14 -14.82
CA TYR A 340 10.63 13.77 -13.95
C TYR A 340 9.96 14.99 -13.30
N LEU A 341 10.73 15.94 -12.75
CA LEU A 341 10.18 17.14 -12.11
C LEU A 341 9.54 18.11 -13.12
N HIS A 342 9.96 18.08 -14.39
CA HIS A 342 9.32 18.85 -15.46
C HIS A 342 8.04 18.20 -15.96
N THR A 343 8.00 16.87 -16.05
CA THR A 343 6.81 16.13 -16.50
C THR A 343 5.71 16.09 -15.43
N TYR A 344 6.09 15.97 -14.15
CA TYR A 344 5.17 15.80 -13.02
C TYR A 344 5.34 16.92 -11.99
N THR A 345 4.83 18.11 -12.31
CA THR A 345 4.99 19.31 -11.47
C THR A 345 4.21 19.27 -10.14
N ASP A 346 3.22 18.39 -10.06
CA ASP A 346 2.28 18.33 -8.93
C ASP A 346 2.76 17.38 -7.82
N VAL A 347 3.93 16.76 -7.98
CA VAL A 347 4.49 15.89 -6.93
C VAL A 347 5.08 16.70 -5.77
N ASP A 348 4.88 16.18 -4.56
CA ASP A 348 5.41 16.74 -3.32
C ASP A 348 6.78 16.14 -2.98
N TYR A 349 7.00 14.88 -3.35
CA TYR A 349 8.21 14.11 -3.03
C TYR A 349 8.90 13.54 -4.28
N ILE A 350 10.22 13.50 -4.22
CA ILE A 350 11.06 12.66 -5.06
C ILE A 350 11.74 11.62 -4.18
N TYR A 351 11.58 10.34 -4.54
CA TYR A 351 12.21 9.24 -3.84
C TYR A 351 13.45 8.80 -4.62
N ILE A 352 14.63 9.03 -4.07
CA ILE A 352 15.88 8.53 -4.65
C ILE A 352 16.18 7.17 -4.03
N THR A 353 16.14 6.13 -4.86
CA THR A 353 16.39 4.77 -4.37
C THR A 353 17.87 4.43 -4.44
N MET A 354 18.42 3.98 -3.31
CA MET A 354 19.66 3.24 -3.30
C MET A 354 19.46 1.89 -4.00
N PRO A 355 20.48 1.40 -4.69
CA PRO A 355 20.43 0.10 -5.35
C PRO A 355 20.26 -1.01 -4.30
N GLU A 356 19.36 -1.95 -4.57
CA GLU A 356 19.07 -3.08 -3.68
C GLU A 356 20.15 -4.16 -3.76
N PHE A 357 20.69 -4.39 -4.97
CA PHE A 357 21.84 -5.25 -5.23
C PHE A 357 22.89 -4.49 -6.04
N PRO A 358 23.59 -3.52 -5.42
CA PRO A 358 24.59 -2.78 -6.14
C PRO A 358 25.76 -3.66 -6.53
N GLU A 359 26.28 -3.44 -7.73
CA GLU A 359 27.51 -4.04 -8.22
C GLU A 359 28.56 -2.94 -8.51
N TRP A 360 28.53 -1.87 -7.71
CA TRP A 360 29.34 -0.66 -7.81
C TRP A 360 29.98 -0.34 -6.45
N GLY A 361 30.86 -1.24 -6.00
CA GLY A 361 31.43 -1.23 -4.64
C GLY A 361 32.93 -0.90 -4.61
N GLU A 362 33.57 -0.76 -5.76
CA GLU A 362 35.01 -0.58 -5.93
C GLU A 362 35.50 0.73 -5.31
N HIS A 363 34.66 1.77 -5.32
CA HIS A 363 34.96 3.09 -4.77
C HIS A 363 34.53 3.26 -3.31
N ALA A 364 34.13 2.18 -2.62
CA ALA A 364 33.55 2.30 -1.28
C ALA A 364 34.49 2.91 -0.23
N ALA A 365 35.80 2.68 -0.33
CA ALA A 365 36.78 3.26 0.60
C ALA A 365 36.86 4.79 0.44
N ASP A 366 37.07 5.27 -0.78
CA ASP A 366 37.15 6.70 -1.08
C ASP A 366 35.81 7.41 -0.81
N ALA A 367 34.70 6.75 -1.17
CA ALA A 367 33.34 7.23 -0.89
C ALA A 367 33.09 7.37 0.61
N TRP A 368 33.50 6.39 1.40
CA TRP A 368 33.35 6.45 2.86
C TRP A 368 34.22 7.56 3.45
N GLU A 369 35.46 7.70 3.02
CA GLU A 369 36.34 8.78 3.48
C GLU A 369 35.76 10.18 3.17
N MET A 370 35.17 10.37 1.99
CA MET A 370 34.45 11.59 1.64
C MET A 370 33.25 11.84 2.59
N LEU A 371 32.43 10.81 2.83
CA LEU A 371 31.27 10.94 3.72
C LEU A 371 31.68 11.25 5.17
N ARG A 372 32.79 10.68 5.64
CA ARG A 372 33.33 10.89 6.99
C ARG A 372 33.95 12.27 7.19
N SER A 373 34.68 12.77 6.20
CA SER A 373 35.38 14.05 6.30
C SER A 373 34.45 15.26 6.31
N ASP A 374 33.22 15.08 5.82
CA ASP A 374 32.21 16.16 5.71
C ASP A 374 31.14 16.10 6.83
N VAL A 375 31.44 15.45 7.96
CA VAL A 375 30.53 15.40 9.11
C VAL A 375 31.25 15.64 10.43
N ASP A 376 30.59 16.34 11.35
CA ASP A 376 31.12 16.63 12.69
C ASP A 376 31.01 15.43 13.66
N VAL A 377 30.36 14.34 13.25
CA VAL A 377 30.15 13.15 14.06
C VAL A 377 31.17 12.08 13.69
N LYS A 378 31.80 11.46 14.70
CA LYS A 378 32.71 10.35 14.47
C LYS A 378 31.95 9.13 13.93
N LEU A 379 32.12 8.85 12.64
CA LEU A 379 31.64 7.65 11.98
C LEU A 379 32.64 6.48 12.13
N PRO A 380 32.16 5.22 12.13
CA PRO A 380 33.01 4.03 12.20
C PRO A 380 33.93 3.90 10.98
N GLU A 381 34.95 3.06 11.10
CA GLU A 381 35.75 2.65 9.94
C GLU A 381 34.90 1.77 9.00
N LEU A 382 35.20 1.78 7.69
CA LEU A 382 34.47 0.95 6.72
C LEU A 382 34.57 -0.54 7.07
N GLU A 383 35.73 -0.97 7.57
CA GLU A 383 35.97 -2.35 7.99
C GLU A 383 35.09 -2.75 9.19
N GLU A 384 34.81 -1.83 10.12
CA GLU A 384 33.92 -2.09 11.26
C GLU A 384 32.46 -2.31 10.79
N LEU A 385 32.00 -1.52 9.81
CA LEU A 385 30.70 -1.72 9.18
C LEU A 385 30.63 -3.07 8.45
N MET A 386 31.70 -3.43 7.74
CA MET A 386 31.80 -4.71 7.02
C MET A 386 31.79 -5.91 7.97
N GLN A 387 32.41 -5.79 9.15
CA GLN A 387 32.35 -6.82 10.19
C GLN A 387 30.95 -6.94 10.81
N ALA A 388 30.23 -5.82 10.98
CA ALA A 388 28.84 -5.86 11.46
C ALA A 388 27.92 -6.64 10.50
N VAL A 389 28.16 -6.54 9.18
CA VAL A 389 27.43 -7.30 8.16
C VAL A 389 27.65 -8.81 8.26
N ASP A 390 28.79 -9.29 8.76
CA ASP A 390 29.02 -10.73 8.94
C ASP A 390 28.14 -11.32 10.06
N GLY A 391 27.68 -10.48 11.00
CA GLY A 391 26.86 -10.89 12.15
C GLY A 391 25.35 -10.77 11.97
N ARG A 392 24.85 -10.25 10.84
CA ARG A 392 23.41 -9.93 10.68
C ARG A 392 22.56 -11.11 10.18
N GLY A 393 21.35 -11.24 10.74
CA GLY A 393 20.38 -12.31 10.45
C GLY A 393 19.41 -12.03 9.30
N ILE A 394 19.69 -11.05 8.45
CA ILE A 394 18.83 -10.65 7.32
C ILE A 394 19.27 -11.31 6.00
N ILE A 395 18.40 -11.29 4.98
CA ILE A 395 18.70 -11.88 3.66
C ILE A 395 19.96 -11.30 3.00
N ALA A 396 20.17 -10.00 3.13
CA ALA A 396 21.38 -9.36 2.63
C ALA A 396 22.55 -9.58 3.61
N SER A 397 23.00 -10.81 3.85
CA SER A 397 24.12 -11.13 4.76
C SER A 397 25.33 -11.72 4.03
N GLY A 398 26.46 -11.88 4.74
CA GLY A 398 27.72 -12.38 4.17
C GLY A 398 28.21 -11.54 2.99
N GLU A 399 28.73 -12.19 1.94
CA GLU A 399 29.25 -11.49 0.75
C GLU A 399 28.18 -10.65 0.03
N ARG A 400 26.94 -11.15 -0.04
CA ARG A 400 25.82 -10.38 -0.60
C ARG A 400 25.56 -9.11 0.21
N GLY A 401 25.60 -9.22 1.54
CA GLY A 401 25.47 -8.08 2.43
C GLY A 401 26.60 -7.07 2.29
N LYS A 402 27.84 -7.56 2.22
CA LYS A 402 29.04 -6.73 2.06
C LYS A 402 28.99 -5.93 0.76
N GLN A 403 28.58 -6.58 -0.31
CA GLN A 403 28.35 -5.95 -1.60
C GLN A 403 27.23 -4.89 -1.51
N ALA A 404 26.11 -5.21 -0.86
CA ALA A 404 25.00 -4.28 -0.65
C ALA A 404 25.42 -3.02 0.12
N LEU A 405 26.16 -3.18 1.23
CA LEU A 405 26.70 -2.10 2.04
C LEU A 405 27.65 -1.21 1.21
N LYS A 406 28.64 -1.81 0.55
CA LYS A 406 29.63 -1.06 -0.25
C LYS A 406 28.96 -0.20 -1.31
N GLY A 407 28.02 -0.77 -2.06
CA GLY A 407 27.32 0.00 -3.08
C GLY A 407 26.36 1.04 -2.54
N ASN A 408 25.78 0.82 -1.36
CA ASN A 408 25.02 1.87 -0.65
C ASN A 408 25.93 3.04 -0.26
N VAL A 409 27.12 2.76 0.28
CA VAL A 409 28.13 3.79 0.61
C VAL A 409 28.49 4.62 -0.64
N VAL A 410 28.79 3.96 -1.75
CA VAL A 410 29.10 4.65 -3.02
C VAL A 410 27.88 5.44 -3.54
N GLY A 411 26.68 4.88 -3.45
CA GLY A 411 25.44 5.56 -3.86
C GLY A 411 25.10 6.79 -3.02
N LEU A 412 25.34 6.76 -1.71
CA LEU A 412 25.17 7.92 -0.83
C LEU A 412 26.21 9.01 -1.10
N ALA A 413 27.47 8.63 -1.31
CA ALA A 413 28.52 9.57 -1.72
C ALA A 413 28.20 10.23 -3.07
N PHE A 414 27.69 9.45 -4.03
CA PHE A 414 27.20 9.97 -5.30
C PHE A 414 26.07 10.99 -5.10
N LEU A 415 25.04 10.65 -4.33
CA LEU A 415 23.90 11.54 -4.09
C LEU A 415 24.35 12.86 -3.45
N LYS A 416 25.26 12.78 -2.47
CA LYS A 416 25.82 13.95 -1.79
C LYS A 416 26.59 14.85 -2.77
N SER A 417 27.48 14.27 -3.56
CA SER A 417 28.25 15.00 -4.59
C SER A 417 27.33 15.62 -5.67
N LEU A 418 26.33 14.86 -6.13
CA LEU A 418 25.34 15.31 -7.11
C LEU A 418 24.58 16.55 -6.63
N LEU A 419 24.10 16.55 -5.38
CA LEU A 419 23.35 17.66 -4.80
C LEU A 419 24.23 18.89 -4.56
N ALA A 420 25.49 18.68 -4.16
CA ALA A 420 26.46 19.77 -3.99
C ALA A 420 26.80 20.46 -5.31
N ASN A 421 26.93 19.70 -6.40
CA ASN A 421 27.28 20.23 -7.72
C ASN A 421 26.07 20.79 -8.49
N HIS A 422 24.85 20.47 -8.07
CA HIS A 422 23.61 20.84 -8.74
C HIS A 422 22.53 21.28 -7.73
N GLU A 423 22.70 22.47 -7.13
CA GLU A 423 21.79 23.02 -6.11
C GLU A 423 20.33 23.21 -6.57
N ASP A 424 20.10 23.25 -7.89
CA ASP A 424 18.79 23.37 -8.53
C ASP A 424 18.09 22.02 -8.76
N LEU A 425 18.76 20.89 -8.49
CA LEU A 425 18.28 19.56 -8.87
C LEU A 425 16.91 19.20 -8.25
N LEU A 426 16.64 19.68 -7.05
CA LEU A 426 15.40 19.44 -6.31
C LEU A 426 14.38 20.58 -6.49
N LYS A 427 14.52 21.39 -7.54
CA LYS A 427 13.56 22.44 -7.88
C LYS A 427 12.71 22.02 -9.09
N LYS A 428 11.42 22.26 -8.97
CA LYS A 428 10.45 22.13 -10.05
C LYS A 428 10.58 23.33 -11.01
N PRO A 429 10.02 23.26 -12.23
CA PRO A 429 10.13 24.35 -13.21
C PRO A 429 9.59 25.70 -12.72
N ASN A 430 8.60 25.67 -11.81
CA ASN A 430 8.03 26.87 -11.20
C ASN A 430 8.89 27.46 -10.05
N GLY A 431 10.02 26.82 -9.72
CA GLY A 431 10.92 27.22 -8.65
C GLY A 431 10.64 26.57 -7.29
N ASP A 432 9.52 25.89 -7.12
CA ASP A 432 9.17 25.21 -5.87
C ASP A 432 10.12 24.03 -5.61
N ALA A 433 10.50 23.84 -4.36
CA ALA A 433 11.29 22.69 -3.95
C ALA A 433 10.43 21.42 -3.88
N VAL A 434 10.99 20.28 -4.27
CA VAL A 434 10.45 18.95 -4.00
C VAL A 434 11.14 18.37 -2.76
N LYS A 435 10.41 17.65 -1.91
CA LYS A 435 11.00 16.98 -0.74
C LYS A 435 11.76 15.72 -1.16
N LEU A 436 12.99 15.58 -0.67
CA LEU A 436 13.82 14.41 -0.92
C LEU A 436 13.51 13.29 0.10
N VAL A 437 13.28 12.09 -0.41
CA VAL A 437 13.24 10.86 0.39
C VAL A 437 14.30 9.89 -0.11
N VAL A 438 15.26 9.53 0.73
CA VAL A 438 16.29 8.54 0.38
C VAL A 438 15.81 7.15 0.81
N ARG A 439 15.71 6.25 -0.17
CA ARG A 439 15.09 4.93 0.00
C ARG A 439 16.13 3.81 -0.02
N ASN A 440 15.84 2.73 0.71
CA ASN A 440 16.62 1.48 0.72
C ASN A 440 18.06 1.64 1.21
N VAL A 441 18.29 2.48 2.22
CA VAL A 441 19.63 2.58 2.83
C VAL A 441 19.95 1.27 3.54
N ASP A 442 21.19 0.78 3.43
CA ASP A 442 21.62 -0.44 4.13
C ASP A 442 21.46 -0.30 5.66
N ALA A 443 20.99 -1.37 6.31
CA ALA A 443 20.61 -1.36 7.71
C ALA A 443 21.77 -1.09 8.69
N GLU A 444 23.04 -1.31 8.30
CA GLU A 444 24.20 -0.93 9.12
C GLU A 444 24.49 0.57 9.08
N LEU A 445 23.93 1.30 8.13
CA LEU A 445 24.06 2.76 8.04
C LEU A 445 22.94 3.49 8.80
N PHE A 446 21.92 2.78 9.28
CA PHE A 446 20.78 3.36 10.01
C PHE A 446 21.18 4.28 11.18
N PRO A 447 22.12 3.92 12.07
CA PRO A 447 22.51 4.80 13.18
C PRO A 447 23.08 6.16 12.74
N TYR A 448 23.55 6.26 11.50
CA TYR A 448 24.29 7.40 10.98
C TYR A 448 23.48 8.25 10.00
N LEU A 449 22.21 7.94 9.76
CA LEU A 449 21.38 8.62 8.76
C LEU A 449 21.36 10.15 8.94
N SER A 450 21.30 10.65 10.17
CA SER A 450 21.31 12.11 10.43
C SER A 450 22.59 12.83 9.98
N ALA A 451 23.70 12.11 9.84
CA ALA A 451 24.97 12.63 9.35
C ALA A 451 25.16 12.38 7.85
N LEU A 452 24.63 11.26 7.34
CA LEU A 452 24.84 10.84 5.95
C LEU A 452 23.85 11.48 4.97
N LEU A 453 22.65 11.84 5.41
CA LEU A 453 21.61 12.37 4.54
C LEU A 453 21.70 13.91 4.42
N PRO A 454 21.28 14.48 3.28
CA PRO A 454 21.12 15.92 3.16
C PRO A 454 20.18 16.49 4.22
N LYS A 455 20.38 17.76 4.57
CA LYS A 455 19.51 18.46 5.51
C LYS A 455 18.05 18.41 5.03
N ASP A 456 17.13 18.18 5.95
CA ASP A 456 15.67 18.09 5.72
C ASP A 456 15.22 16.91 4.83
N ALA A 457 16.14 16.03 4.41
CA ALA A 457 15.79 14.79 3.72
C ALA A 457 15.13 13.81 4.68
N GLU A 458 14.13 13.09 4.17
CA GLU A 458 13.48 11.99 4.86
C GLU A 458 14.00 10.65 4.34
N THR A 459 13.60 9.55 4.97
CA THR A 459 14.02 8.22 4.53
C THR A 459 12.89 7.20 4.52
N LEU A 460 12.95 6.28 3.56
CA LEU A 460 12.05 5.14 3.45
C LEU A 460 12.86 3.84 3.40
N ASN A 461 12.82 3.05 4.46
CA ASN A 461 13.72 1.91 4.63
C ASN A 461 12.98 0.58 4.72
N PHE A 462 13.63 -0.46 4.23
CA PHE A 462 13.23 -1.85 4.43
C PHE A 462 14.41 -2.60 5.04
N ILE A 463 14.13 -3.64 5.84
CA ILE A 463 15.17 -4.50 6.46
C ILE A 463 15.23 -5.85 5.76
N ASP A 464 14.06 -6.42 5.45
CA ASP A 464 13.94 -7.73 4.82
C ASP A 464 12.66 -7.82 3.96
N TYR A 465 12.48 -8.92 3.24
CA TYR A 465 11.37 -9.12 2.30
C TYR A 465 10.03 -9.37 2.99
N THR A 466 9.97 -10.31 3.91
CA THR A 466 8.69 -10.72 4.50
C THR A 466 8.47 -10.13 5.89
N ALA A 467 7.19 -9.97 6.28
CA ALA A 467 6.83 -9.51 7.61
C ALA A 467 7.42 -10.43 8.72
N ARG A 468 7.47 -11.74 8.49
CA ARG A 468 8.10 -12.70 9.42
C ARG A 468 9.58 -12.37 9.65
N ARG A 469 10.36 -12.18 8.58
CA ARG A 469 11.80 -11.88 8.67
C ARG A 469 12.07 -10.55 9.36
N VAL A 470 11.23 -9.54 9.11
CA VAL A 470 11.32 -8.25 9.80
C VAL A 470 11.01 -8.38 11.29
N ASP A 471 9.98 -9.14 11.67
CA ASP A 471 9.65 -9.40 13.08
C ASP A 471 10.80 -10.12 13.81
N GLU A 472 11.44 -11.09 13.14
CA GLU A 472 12.60 -11.84 13.66
C GLU A 472 13.88 -11.00 13.77
N ASN A 473 14.07 -9.99 12.90
CA ASN A 473 15.20 -9.07 12.90
C ASN A 473 14.81 -7.67 13.36
N SER A 474 13.90 -7.59 14.34
CA SER A 474 13.28 -6.32 14.71
C SER A 474 14.18 -5.36 15.48
N GLU A 475 15.37 -5.80 15.92
CA GLU A 475 16.39 -4.94 16.51
C GLU A 475 16.83 -3.82 15.55
N TYR A 476 16.79 -4.06 14.24
CA TYR A 476 17.10 -3.04 13.23
C TYR A 476 16.08 -1.91 13.19
N LEU A 477 14.84 -2.13 13.65
CA LEU A 477 13.81 -1.08 13.73
C LEU A 477 14.18 0.00 14.76
N LYS A 478 15.10 -0.28 15.69
CA LYS A 478 15.56 0.66 16.71
C LYS A 478 16.83 1.42 16.33
N LYS A 479 17.48 1.05 15.22
CA LYS A 479 18.76 1.64 14.81
C LYS A 479 18.64 3.07 14.23
N PRO A 480 17.59 3.45 13.47
CA PRO A 480 17.52 4.79 12.90
C PRO A 480 17.38 5.91 13.96
N PRO A 481 18.00 7.08 13.75
CA PRO A 481 17.85 8.25 14.61
C PRO A 481 16.53 8.98 14.32
N THR A 482 15.41 8.36 14.69
CA THR A 482 14.05 8.86 14.43
C THR A 482 13.73 10.20 15.10
N ASP A 483 14.49 10.57 16.13
CA ASP A 483 14.46 11.88 16.78
C ASP A 483 15.05 13.01 15.93
N LYS A 484 15.86 12.68 14.91
CA LYS A 484 16.58 13.64 14.06
C LYS A 484 16.18 13.56 12.59
N VAL A 485 15.78 12.38 12.12
CA VAL A 485 15.42 12.12 10.72
C VAL A 485 14.05 11.47 10.70
N LYS A 486 13.14 12.01 9.89
CA LYS A 486 11.86 11.35 9.64
C LYS A 486 12.08 10.05 8.88
N CYS A 487 11.92 8.95 9.60
CA CYS A 487 12.06 7.61 9.07
C CYS A 487 10.70 6.99 8.82
N ARG A 488 10.53 6.39 7.64
CA ARG A 488 9.35 5.62 7.24
C ARG A 488 9.75 4.19 6.93
N PHE A 489 8.94 3.21 7.32
CA PHE A 489 9.25 1.80 7.13
C PHE A 489 8.42 1.15 6.01
N VAL A 490 9.03 0.30 5.18
CA VAL A 490 8.30 -0.48 4.16
C VAL A 490 7.64 -1.70 4.80
N MET A 491 6.31 -1.69 4.91
CA MET A 491 5.48 -2.81 5.36
C MET A 491 5.08 -3.71 4.19
N THR A 492 5.47 -4.98 4.24
CA THR A 492 5.10 -5.95 3.20
C THR A 492 3.79 -6.62 3.56
N LEU A 493 2.76 -6.40 2.73
CA LEU A 493 1.41 -6.93 2.92
C LEU A 493 1.21 -8.26 2.19
N ALA A 494 1.88 -8.41 1.05
CA ALA A 494 2.00 -9.63 0.26
C ALA A 494 3.35 -9.57 -0.47
N ASP A 495 3.99 -10.70 -0.71
CA ASP A 495 5.31 -10.77 -1.35
C ASP A 495 5.23 -11.60 -2.65
N ASP A 496 5.89 -11.12 -3.71
CA ASP A 496 5.93 -11.80 -5.00
C ASP A 496 6.72 -13.11 -4.96
N ASN A 497 7.62 -13.30 -4.00
CA ASN A 497 8.33 -14.57 -3.80
C ASN A 497 7.39 -15.70 -3.35
N ILE A 498 6.33 -15.38 -2.62
CA ILE A 498 5.25 -16.32 -2.26
C ILE A 498 4.25 -16.47 -3.42
N GLY A 499 4.14 -15.42 -4.25
CA GLY A 499 3.46 -15.42 -5.54
C GLY A 499 1.94 -15.39 -5.43
N PRO A 500 1.21 -16.11 -6.31
CA PRO A 500 -0.24 -16.01 -6.42
C PRO A 500 -1.02 -16.73 -5.34
N LEU A 501 -0.34 -17.37 -4.39
CA LEU A 501 -1.00 -17.99 -3.24
C LEU A 501 -1.70 -16.93 -2.39
N SER A 502 -2.75 -17.32 -1.67
CA SER A 502 -3.36 -16.44 -0.67
C SER A 502 -2.37 -16.17 0.46
N GLN A 503 -2.25 -14.91 0.85
CA GLN A 503 -1.28 -14.45 1.85
C GLN A 503 -1.98 -13.63 2.93
N GLN A 504 -1.56 -13.82 4.19
CA GLN A 504 -1.98 -13.04 5.34
C GLN A 504 -0.77 -12.76 6.22
N VAL A 505 -0.69 -11.56 6.79
CA VAL A 505 0.46 -11.11 7.61
C VAL A 505 0.03 -10.20 8.77
N THR A 506 -1.27 -10.13 9.08
CA THR A 506 -1.82 -9.12 9.99
C THR A 506 -1.28 -9.28 11.41
N GLN A 507 -1.13 -10.51 11.92
CA GLN A 507 -0.58 -10.72 13.27
C GLN A 507 0.92 -10.37 13.33
N ARG A 508 1.67 -10.60 12.25
CA ARG A 508 3.07 -10.14 12.15
C ARG A 508 3.17 -8.63 12.07
N LEU A 509 2.32 -7.98 11.29
CA LEU A 509 2.32 -6.53 11.18
C LEU A 509 1.89 -5.83 12.47
N GLU A 510 1.05 -6.44 13.30
CA GLU A 510 0.78 -5.95 14.66
C GLU A 510 2.07 -5.83 15.49
N LYS A 511 2.91 -6.86 15.47
CA LYS A 511 4.19 -6.82 16.18
C LYS A 511 5.11 -5.74 15.61
N ILE A 512 5.16 -5.61 14.29
CA ILE A 512 6.02 -4.63 13.62
C ILE A 512 5.56 -3.21 13.91
N ILE A 513 4.27 -2.90 13.76
CA ILE A 513 3.76 -1.55 13.95
C ILE A 513 3.93 -1.08 15.40
N ASN A 514 3.79 -1.98 16.38
CA ASN A 514 4.07 -1.66 17.78
C ASN A 514 5.55 -1.30 17.99
N LYS A 515 6.48 -2.05 17.38
CA LYS A 515 7.91 -1.75 17.46
C LYS A 515 8.28 -0.44 16.73
N LEU A 516 7.62 -0.12 15.63
CA LEU A 516 7.80 1.17 14.94
C LEU A 516 7.34 2.34 15.81
N ARG A 517 6.20 2.18 16.50
CA ARG A 517 5.68 3.18 17.44
C ARG A 517 6.68 3.41 18.59
N ASP A 518 7.14 2.33 19.22
CA ASP A 518 8.12 2.39 20.31
C ASP A 518 9.45 3.04 19.88
N ALA A 519 9.84 2.87 18.61
CA ALA A 519 11.04 3.46 18.05
C ALA A 519 10.82 4.85 17.44
N GLY A 520 9.62 5.44 17.52
CA GLY A 520 9.34 6.81 17.09
C GLY A 520 9.37 7.04 15.57
N TRP A 521 9.06 6.02 14.76
CA TRP A 521 8.99 6.18 13.31
C TRP A 521 7.86 7.14 12.89
N ASP A 522 8.09 7.97 11.87
CA ASP A 522 7.08 8.91 11.34
C ASP A 522 5.91 8.18 10.67
N GLY A 523 6.18 7.02 10.08
CA GLY A 523 5.22 6.37 9.20
C GLY A 523 5.66 5.09 8.55
N PHE A 524 4.87 4.66 7.57
CA PHE A 524 5.15 3.47 6.77
C PHE A 524 4.74 3.64 5.30
N SER A 525 5.26 2.76 4.45
CA SER A 525 4.84 2.57 3.07
C SER A 525 4.49 1.12 2.81
N THR A 526 3.46 0.85 2.02
CA THR A 526 3.07 -0.53 1.69
C THR A 526 3.92 -1.13 0.58
N ARG A 527 4.06 -2.46 0.61
CA ARG A 527 4.64 -3.27 -0.46
C ARG A 527 3.75 -4.50 -0.67
N TYR A 528 3.25 -4.65 -1.89
CA TYR A 528 2.30 -5.69 -2.27
C TYR A 528 2.31 -5.87 -3.81
N TRP A 529 1.80 -7.02 -4.27
CA TRP A 529 1.68 -7.35 -5.70
C TRP A 529 0.29 -7.84 -6.08
N LEU A 530 -0.46 -8.42 -5.15
CA LEU A 530 -1.84 -8.83 -5.37
C LEU A 530 -2.74 -8.17 -4.35
N MET A 531 -3.94 -7.77 -4.79
CA MET A 531 -4.95 -7.13 -3.93
C MET A 531 -5.92 -8.11 -3.29
N ALA A 532 -5.97 -9.35 -3.80
CA ALA A 532 -7.04 -10.32 -3.54
C ALA A 532 -7.36 -10.52 -2.06
N ASP A 533 -6.32 -10.55 -1.23
CA ASP A 533 -6.43 -10.96 0.18
C ASP A 533 -6.06 -9.80 1.14
N LEU A 534 -6.03 -8.55 0.67
CA LEU A 534 -5.50 -7.41 1.43
C LEU A 534 -6.51 -6.67 2.32
N ASP A 535 -7.81 -6.94 2.21
CA ASP A 535 -8.83 -6.22 3.01
C ASP A 535 -8.56 -6.28 4.53
N PRO A 536 -8.25 -7.45 5.14
CA PRO A 536 -8.02 -7.53 6.59
C PRO A 536 -6.81 -6.70 7.04
N VAL A 537 -5.73 -6.76 6.27
CA VAL A 537 -4.48 -6.09 6.63
C VAL A 537 -4.55 -4.58 6.41
N VAL A 538 -5.22 -4.13 5.34
CA VAL A 538 -5.42 -2.69 5.09
C VAL A 538 -6.39 -2.09 6.12
N HIS A 539 -7.44 -2.83 6.48
CA HIS A 539 -8.32 -2.43 7.58
C HIS A 539 -7.55 -2.31 8.90
N PHE A 540 -6.74 -3.32 9.25
CA PHE A 540 -5.89 -3.28 10.44
C PHE A 540 -4.95 -2.06 10.44
N LEU A 541 -4.20 -1.82 9.36
CA LEU A 541 -3.26 -0.70 9.29
C LEU A 541 -3.98 0.66 9.37
N GLY A 542 -5.16 0.79 8.74
CA GLY A 542 -5.96 2.01 8.82
C GLY A 542 -6.43 2.34 10.23
N ARG A 543 -6.61 1.34 11.10
CA ARG A 543 -6.97 1.51 12.52
C ARG A 543 -5.75 1.66 13.43
N ALA A 544 -4.78 0.76 13.31
CA ALA A 544 -3.59 0.74 14.16
C ALA A 544 -2.65 1.93 13.95
N ALA A 545 -2.80 2.65 12.83
CA ALA A 545 -2.10 3.90 12.58
C ALA A 545 -2.63 5.10 13.40
N TRP A 546 -3.76 4.94 14.08
CA TRP A 546 -4.48 5.98 14.84
C TRP A 546 -4.73 5.57 16.29
N ASP A 547 -5.00 4.29 16.53
CA ASP A 547 -5.27 3.79 17.87
C ASP A 547 -4.20 2.75 18.29
N PRO A 548 -3.33 3.07 19.28
CA PRO A 548 -2.32 2.14 19.78
C PRO A 548 -2.90 0.91 20.48
N ALA A 549 -4.19 0.91 20.84
CA ALA A 549 -4.89 -0.26 21.39
C ALA A 549 -5.43 -1.21 20.32
N THR A 550 -5.32 -0.87 19.02
CA THR A 550 -5.71 -1.78 17.94
C THR A 550 -4.80 -2.99 17.89
N THR A 551 -5.39 -4.18 17.95
CA THR A 551 -4.72 -5.48 17.77
C THR A 551 -5.20 -6.10 16.46
N ALA A 552 -4.46 -7.07 15.92
CA ALA A 552 -4.90 -7.81 14.74
C ALA A 552 -6.27 -8.45 14.98
N ARG A 553 -6.49 -8.93 16.21
CA ARG A 553 -7.74 -9.59 16.60
C ARG A 553 -8.91 -8.62 16.68
N ASN A 554 -8.78 -7.48 17.36
CA ASN A 554 -9.91 -6.54 17.47
C ASN A 554 -10.22 -5.86 16.13
N ALA A 555 -9.21 -5.61 15.28
CA ALA A 555 -9.41 -5.11 13.94
C ALA A 555 -10.19 -6.12 13.08
N HIS A 556 -9.81 -7.40 13.14
CA HIS A 556 -10.54 -8.49 12.50
C HIS A 556 -11.99 -8.56 12.95
N ASP A 557 -12.25 -8.57 14.25
CA ASP A 557 -13.61 -8.62 14.79
C ASP A 557 -14.43 -7.40 14.37
N SER A 558 -13.83 -6.21 14.47
CA SER A 558 -14.49 -4.97 14.09
C SER A 558 -14.93 -4.99 12.62
N LEU A 559 -14.19 -5.67 11.74
CA LEU A 559 -14.49 -5.81 10.32
C LEU A 559 -15.56 -6.89 10.09
N PHE A 560 -15.27 -8.12 10.49
CA PHE A 560 -16.08 -9.26 10.08
C PHE A 560 -17.34 -9.44 10.89
N THR A 561 -17.38 -9.07 12.17
CA THR A 561 -18.62 -9.14 12.96
C THR A 561 -19.67 -8.21 12.36
N VAL A 562 -19.26 -7.09 11.78
CA VAL A 562 -20.20 -6.16 11.12
C VAL A 562 -20.62 -6.66 9.74
N ILE A 563 -19.69 -7.18 8.94
CA ILE A 563 -19.99 -7.71 7.61
C ILE A 563 -20.91 -8.93 7.70
N THR A 564 -20.61 -9.84 8.64
CA THR A 564 -21.30 -11.13 8.80
C THR A 564 -22.45 -11.09 9.80
N GLU A 565 -22.58 -10.00 10.57
CA GLU A 565 -23.54 -9.81 11.66
C GLU A 565 -23.41 -10.82 12.82
N LYS A 566 -22.34 -11.61 12.83
CA LYS A 566 -22.18 -12.75 13.74
C LYS A 566 -20.74 -12.89 14.22
N GLN A 567 -20.53 -12.79 15.52
CA GLN A 567 -19.21 -12.95 16.13
C GLN A 567 -18.65 -14.35 15.90
N GLU A 568 -19.49 -15.39 15.99
CA GLU A 568 -19.08 -16.78 15.77
C GLU A 568 -18.60 -17.05 14.34
N VAL A 569 -19.07 -16.28 13.36
CA VAL A 569 -18.59 -16.34 11.98
C VAL A 569 -17.25 -15.62 11.85
N ALA A 570 -17.12 -14.43 12.47
CA ALA A 570 -15.84 -13.74 12.54
C ALA A 570 -14.76 -14.61 13.22
N ASP A 571 -15.10 -15.37 14.27
CA ASP A 571 -14.20 -16.29 14.94
C ASP A 571 -13.67 -17.39 14.01
N ARG A 572 -14.52 -17.93 13.14
CA ARG A 572 -14.11 -18.93 12.13
C ARG A 572 -13.22 -18.34 11.06
N LEU A 573 -13.55 -17.15 10.57
CA LEU A 573 -12.70 -16.43 9.62
C LEU A 573 -11.34 -16.13 10.23
N TRP A 574 -11.26 -15.85 11.53
CA TRP A 574 -9.97 -15.67 12.21
C TRP A 574 -9.11 -16.94 12.13
N LEU A 575 -9.68 -18.12 12.35
CA LEU A 575 -8.96 -19.39 12.19
C LEU A 575 -8.44 -19.57 10.75
N ALA A 576 -9.24 -19.20 9.75
CA ALA A 576 -8.81 -19.25 8.35
C ALA A 576 -7.62 -18.31 8.08
N MET A 577 -7.68 -17.06 8.56
CA MET A 577 -6.58 -16.11 8.40
C MET A 577 -5.30 -16.56 9.12
N GLN A 578 -5.44 -17.15 10.31
CA GLN A 578 -4.29 -17.73 11.03
C GLN A 578 -3.64 -18.89 10.26
N ALA A 579 -4.45 -19.75 9.64
CA ALA A 579 -3.94 -20.85 8.83
C ALA A 579 -3.22 -20.35 7.56
N ILE A 580 -3.77 -19.34 6.88
CA ILE A 580 -3.12 -18.70 5.71
C ILE A 580 -1.81 -18.01 6.09
N GLU A 581 -1.79 -17.26 7.20
CA GLU A 581 -0.58 -16.59 7.69
C GLU A 581 0.49 -17.63 8.05
N LYS A 582 0.10 -18.73 8.70
CA LYS A 582 1.02 -19.82 9.02
C LYS A 582 1.59 -20.50 7.76
N ALA A 583 0.76 -20.73 6.75
CA ALA A 583 1.19 -21.28 5.47
C ALA A 583 2.17 -20.34 4.73
N THR A 584 1.90 -19.03 4.78
CA THR A 584 2.77 -17.98 4.25
C THR A 584 4.15 -18.03 4.92
N GLU A 585 4.19 -18.13 6.25
CA GLU A 585 5.43 -18.23 7.02
C GLU A 585 6.25 -19.48 6.71
N ILE A 586 5.60 -20.65 6.61
CA ILE A 586 6.28 -21.92 6.27
C ILE A 586 6.87 -21.82 4.87
N THR A 587 6.13 -21.26 3.91
CA THR A 587 6.60 -21.08 2.54
C THR A 587 7.83 -20.16 2.50
N ASP A 588 7.76 -18.97 3.11
CA ASP A 588 8.90 -18.04 3.20
C ASP A 588 10.13 -18.67 3.86
N LYS A 589 9.93 -19.44 4.93
CA LYS A 589 11.02 -20.06 5.68
C LYS A 589 11.75 -21.12 4.84
N ASN A 590 11.04 -21.88 4.02
CA ASN A 590 11.60 -23.02 3.32
C ASN A 590 12.07 -22.70 1.88
N ASP A 591 11.41 -21.79 1.17
CA ASP A 591 11.73 -21.47 -0.22
C ASP A 591 11.34 -20.02 -0.55
N ILE A 592 12.25 -19.08 -0.27
CA ILE A 592 12.06 -17.69 -0.72
C ILE A 592 12.24 -17.63 -2.23
N GLY A 593 11.14 -17.41 -2.92
CA GLY A 593 11.03 -17.48 -4.37
C GLY A 593 10.13 -18.64 -4.81
N PHE A 594 9.46 -19.34 -3.89
CA PHE A 594 8.60 -20.49 -4.14
C PHE A 594 7.63 -20.30 -5.30
N ASN A 595 7.02 -19.13 -5.51
CA ASN A 595 6.18 -18.84 -6.70
C ASN A 595 6.43 -17.47 -7.31
N PHE A 596 7.70 -17.05 -7.41
CA PHE A 596 8.04 -15.80 -8.08
C PHE A 596 7.44 -15.75 -9.52
N PRO A 597 6.59 -14.76 -9.85
CA PRO A 597 5.65 -14.78 -10.98
C PRO A 597 6.31 -14.36 -12.29
N VAL A 598 7.35 -15.08 -12.68
CA VAL A 598 8.08 -14.90 -13.95
C VAL A 598 7.92 -16.12 -14.85
N ARG A 599 8.34 -16.01 -16.11
CA ARG A 599 8.35 -17.14 -17.03
C ARG A 599 9.10 -18.34 -16.42
N GLY A 600 8.44 -19.49 -16.39
CA GLY A 600 8.97 -20.70 -15.78
C GLY A 600 8.61 -20.90 -14.29
N MET A 601 7.78 -20.04 -13.70
CA MET A 601 7.31 -20.14 -12.30
C MET A 601 6.91 -21.57 -11.91
N LEU A 602 6.06 -22.24 -12.70
CA LEU A 602 5.64 -23.62 -12.44
C LEU A 602 6.76 -24.63 -12.69
N MET A 603 7.45 -24.47 -13.83
CA MET A 603 8.43 -25.46 -14.30
C MET A 603 9.73 -25.48 -13.51
N LYS A 604 10.04 -24.46 -12.69
CA LYS A 604 11.19 -24.54 -11.76
C LYS A 604 11.06 -25.67 -10.73
N HIS A 605 9.82 -26.09 -10.43
CA HIS A 605 9.56 -27.23 -9.55
C HIS A 605 9.79 -28.57 -10.25
N HIS A 606 10.05 -28.59 -11.56
CA HIS A 606 10.46 -29.78 -12.29
C HIS A 606 11.93 -30.09 -12.00
N ASN A 607 12.18 -30.78 -10.89
CA ASN A 607 13.50 -31.35 -10.58
C ASN A 607 13.34 -32.63 -9.75
N ASN A 608 14.35 -33.49 -9.75
CA ASN A 608 14.24 -34.87 -9.24
C ASN A 608 14.44 -35.02 -7.72
N GLN A 609 14.45 -33.93 -6.94
CA GLN A 609 14.50 -34.03 -5.48
C GLN A 609 13.14 -34.51 -4.94
N PRO A 610 13.09 -35.25 -3.82
CA PRO A 610 11.82 -35.68 -3.22
C PRO A 610 10.86 -34.51 -2.96
N VAL A 611 9.55 -34.77 -3.02
CA VAL A 611 8.53 -33.80 -2.58
C VAL A 611 8.78 -33.48 -1.10
N PRO A 612 9.04 -32.21 -0.74
CA PRO A 612 9.30 -31.85 0.66
C PRO A 612 8.08 -32.05 1.56
N GLU A 613 8.29 -32.50 2.79
CA GLU A 613 7.21 -32.72 3.77
C GLU A 613 6.37 -31.47 4.04
N TRP A 614 7.02 -30.30 4.09
CA TRP A 614 6.36 -29.02 4.36
C TRP A 614 5.31 -28.64 3.29
N TRP A 615 5.37 -29.21 2.08
CA TRP A 615 4.29 -29.00 1.07
C TRP A 615 2.96 -29.58 1.55
N GLY A 616 3.00 -30.73 2.23
CA GLY A 616 1.82 -31.34 2.83
C GLY A 616 1.23 -30.48 3.95
N GLU A 617 2.09 -29.96 4.83
CA GLU A 617 1.68 -29.06 5.92
C GLU A 617 1.02 -27.79 5.38
N VAL A 618 1.63 -27.15 4.38
CA VAL A 618 1.08 -25.95 3.74
C VAL A 618 -0.26 -26.25 3.05
N ASN A 619 -0.38 -27.38 2.35
CA ASN A 619 -1.63 -27.78 1.72
C ASN A 619 -2.76 -28.04 2.73
N GLU A 620 -2.46 -28.67 3.87
CA GLU A 620 -3.43 -28.89 4.94
C GLU A 620 -3.91 -27.56 5.54
N LEU A 621 -2.99 -26.62 5.79
CA LEU A 621 -3.34 -25.28 6.30
C LEU A 621 -4.28 -24.53 5.34
N TYR A 622 -3.97 -24.50 4.04
CA TYR A 622 -4.85 -23.86 3.06
C TYR A 622 -6.19 -24.58 2.90
N THR A 623 -6.20 -25.91 2.94
CA THR A 623 -7.45 -26.70 2.91
C THR A 623 -8.33 -26.35 4.11
N ASN A 624 -7.76 -26.31 5.31
CA ASN A 624 -8.48 -25.94 6.53
C ASN A 624 -9.00 -24.51 6.46
N ALA A 625 -8.20 -23.56 5.97
CA ALA A 625 -8.63 -22.18 5.78
C ALA A 625 -9.82 -22.08 4.82
N MET A 626 -9.73 -22.72 3.65
CA MET A 626 -10.81 -22.78 2.66
C MET A 626 -12.10 -23.36 3.26
N VAL A 627 -12.02 -24.45 4.03
CA VAL A 627 -13.16 -25.06 4.70
C VAL A 627 -13.80 -24.09 5.70
N GLU A 628 -13.00 -23.38 6.49
CA GLU A 628 -13.51 -22.39 7.44
C GLU A 628 -14.16 -21.18 6.75
N ILE A 629 -13.63 -20.76 5.60
CA ILE A 629 -14.25 -19.70 4.77
C ILE A 629 -15.59 -20.17 4.22
N TYR A 630 -15.71 -21.38 3.69
CA TYR A 630 -17.00 -21.90 3.19
C TYR A 630 -18.04 -22.11 4.29
N ARG A 631 -17.63 -22.62 5.46
CA ARG A 631 -18.52 -22.68 6.63
C ARG A 631 -19.02 -21.30 7.04
N SER A 632 -18.14 -20.31 6.98
CA SER A 632 -18.47 -18.91 7.27
C SER A 632 -19.42 -18.32 6.22
N HIS A 633 -19.19 -18.62 4.94
CA HIS A 633 -20.07 -18.25 3.83
C HIS A 633 -21.51 -18.76 4.06
N ASP A 634 -21.66 -20.05 4.38
CA ASP A 634 -22.97 -20.66 4.54
C ASP A 634 -23.75 -20.09 5.73
N ALA A 635 -23.04 -19.75 6.81
CA ALA A 635 -23.59 -19.17 8.02
C ALA A 635 -23.87 -17.66 7.91
N SER A 636 -23.43 -16.99 6.85
CA SER A 636 -23.48 -15.53 6.70
C SER A 636 -24.74 -15.01 6.00
N PRO A 637 -25.14 -13.74 6.25
CA PRO A 637 -26.21 -13.07 5.51
C PRO A 637 -25.83 -12.83 4.03
N PRO A 638 -26.80 -12.62 3.12
CA PRO A 638 -26.55 -12.46 1.69
C PRO A 638 -25.48 -11.40 1.34
N LYS A 639 -25.43 -10.29 2.08
CA LYS A 639 -24.46 -9.21 1.87
C LYS A 639 -22.99 -9.65 2.02
N ALA A 640 -22.72 -10.61 2.91
CA ALA A 640 -21.37 -11.13 3.15
C ALA A 640 -21.02 -12.30 2.22
N LYS A 641 -22.02 -13.01 1.68
CA LYS A 641 -21.79 -14.23 0.88
C LYS A 641 -20.94 -13.96 -0.35
N ARG A 642 -21.13 -12.84 -1.05
CA ARG A 642 -20.32 -12.51 -2.24
C ARG A 642 -18.82 -12.41 -1.92
N LEU A 643 -18.47 -11.73 -0.82
CA LEU A 643 -17.09 -11.58 -0.36
C LEU A 643 -16.51 -12.95 0.03
N LEU A 644 -17.24 -13.71 0.84
CA LEU A 644 -16.75 -15.00 1.34
C LEU A 644 -16.68 -16.07 0.24
N PHE A 645 -17.54 -15.99 -0.77
CA PHE A 645 -17.44 -16.83 -1.97
C PHE A 645 -16.17 -16.52 -2.76
N TYR A 646 -15.85 -15.23 -2.93
CA TYR A 646 -14.58 -14.81 -3.55
C TYR A 646 -13.37 -15.41 -2.83
N TRP A 647 -13.32 -15.35 -1.49
CA TRP A 647 -12.22 -15.94 -0.73
C TRP A 647 -12.24 -17.47 -0.69
N GLY A 648 -13.42 -18.11 -0.69
CA GLY A 648 -13.53 -19.56 -0.80
C GLY A 648 -12.91 -20.07 -2.10
N LYS A 649 -13.22 -19.40 -3.22
CA LYS A 649 -12.65 -19.68 -4.54
C LYS A 649 -11.16 -19.36 -4.63
N ARG A 650 -10.67 -18.32 -3.95
CA ARG A 650 -9.22 -18.11 -3.79
C ARG A 650 -8.56 -19.27 -3.04
N GLY A 651 -9.20 -19.81 -2.01
CA GLY A 651 -8.75 -21.01 -1.31
C GLY A 651 -8.69 -22.26 -2.22
N GLU A 652 -9.74 -22.50 -3.01
CA GLU A 652 -9.78 -23.59 -4.01
C GLU A 652 -8.61 -23.47 -4.99
N TYR A 653 -8.37 -22.28 -5.55
CA TYR A 653 -7.25 -22.03 -6.45
C TYR A 653 -5.91 -22.44 -5.81
N VAL A 654 -5.69 -22.11 -4.54
CA VAL A 654 -4.43 -22.41 -3.85
C VAL A 654 -4.22 -23.92 -3.71
N VAL A 655 -5.27 -24.66 -3.32
CA VAL A 655 -5.19 -26.12 -3.14
C VAL A 655 -4.93 -26.83 -4.48
N GLU A 656 -5.63 -26.42 -5.53
CA GLU A 656 -5.42 -26.94 -6.88
C GLU A 656 -4.01 -26.61 -7.38
N TYR A 657 -3.55 -25.37 -7.19
CA TYR A 657 -2.22 -24.94 -7.60
C TYR A 657 -1.09 -25.69 -6.90
N LEU A 658 -1.21 -25.98 -5.60
CA LEU A 658 -0.23 -26.83 -4.89
C LEU A 658 -0.22 -28.27 -5.43
N SER A 659 -1.38 -28.77 -5.86
CA SER A 659 -1.48 -30.08 -6.53
C SER A 659 -0.76 -30.08 -7.88
N VAL A 660 -0.86 -28.99 -8.66
CA VAL A 660 -0.06 -28.81 -9.89
C VAL A 660 1.43 -28.93 -9.61
N ILE A 661 1.93 -28.16 -8.64
CA ILE A 661 3.37 -28.14 -8.31
C ILE A 661 3.86 -29.51 -7.85
N LYS A 662 3.05 -30.21 -7.03
CA LYS A 662 3.35 -31.59 -6.61
C LYS A 662 3.43 -32.54 -7.80
N SER A 663 2.46 -32.52 -8.71
CA SER A 663 2.46 -33.40 -9.87
C SER A 663 3.63 -33.09 -10.84
N VAL A 664 3.98 -31.81 -11.03
CA VAL A 664 5.18 -31.42 -11.80
C VAL A 664 6.46 -32.00 -11.17
N ARG A 665 6.54 -32.01 -9.84
CA ARG A 665 7.66 -32.61 -9.11
C ARG A 665 7.73 -34.12 -9.27
N GLU A 666 6.59 -34.80 -9.13
CA GLU A 666 6.49 -36.25 -9.28
C GLU A 666 6.81 -36.71 -10.71
N ALA A 667 6.42 -35.93 -11.71
CA ALA A 667 6.80 -36.17 -13.11
C ALA A 667 8.33 -36.12 -13.30
N ALA A 668 9.01 -35.16 -12.65
CA ALA A 668 10.46 -35.05 -12.70
C ALA A 668 11.18 -36.24 -12.05
N ILE A 669 10.64 -36.74 -10.94
CA ILE A 669 11.14 -37.94 -10.24
C ILE A 669 10.96 -39.19 -11.12
N ALA A 670 9.78 -39.37 -11.73
CA ALA A 670 9.51 -40.50 -12.61
C ALA A 670 10.42 -40.49 -13.85
N ASN A 671 10.61 -39.32 -14.49
CA ASN A 671 11.56 -39.15 -15.59
C ASN A 671 12.99 -39.53 -15.17
N ALA A 672 13.44 -39.10 -14.00
CA ALA A 672 14.77 -39.45 -13.49
C ALA A 672 14.92 -40.95 -13.19
N ALA A 673 13.82 -41.65 -12.91
CA ALA A 673 13.77 -43.10 -12.75
C ALA A 673 13.64 -43.86 -14.10
N GLY A 674 13.50 -43.16 -15.23
CA GLY A 674 13.30 -43.76 -16.55
C GLY A 674 11.87 -44.27 -16.80
N ASP A 675 10.91 -43.86 -15.97
CA ASP A 675 9.49 -44.26 -16.06
C ASP A 675 8.68 -43.20 -16.82
N SER A 676 8.77 -43.23 -18.15
CA SER A 676 8.13 -42.24 -19.02
C SER A 676 6.60 -42.29 -19.00
N GLU A 677 6.00 -43.46 -18.75
CA GLU A 677 4.54 -43.62 -18.68
C GLU A 677 4.01 -42.93 -17.43
N LYS A 678 4.62 -43.22 -16.27
CA LYS A 678 4.26 -42.54 -15.02
C LYS A 678 4.54 -41.04 -15.05
N ALA A 679 5.63 -40.62 -15.70
CA ALA A 679 5.91 -39.20 -15.88
C ALA A 679 4.81 -38.51 -16.68
N LEU A 680 4.32 -39.15 -17.76
CA LEU A 680 3.21 -38.64 -18.56
C LEU A 680 1.92 -38.51 -17.74
N GLU A 681 1.56 -39.53 -16.96
CA GLU A 681 0.39 -39.49 -16.05
C GLU A 681 0.46 -38.29 -15.08
N HIS A 682 1.63 -38.04 -14.49
CA HIS A 682 1.82 -36.91 -13.59
C HIS A 682 1.74 -35.56 -14.32
N TYR A 683 2.19 -35.46 -15.57
CA TYR A 683 2.02 -34.24 -16.37
C TYR A 683 0.55 -33.99 -16.74
N GLU A 684 -0.19 -35.03 -17.11
CA GLU A 684 -1.63 -34.91 -17.39
C GLU A 684 -2.39 -34.46 -16.15
N THR A 685 -2.07 -35.04 -14.99
CA THR A 685 -2.62 -34.62 -13.68
C THR A 685 -2.29 -33.15 -13.38
N ALA A 686 -1.04 -32.72 -13.62
CA ALA A 686 -0.63 -31.34 -13.41
C ALA A 686 -1.40 -30.37 -14.32
N MET A 687 -1.65 -30.76 -15.57
CA MET A 687 -2.42 -29.95 -16.52
C MET A 687 -3.89 -29.86 -16.09
N GLU A 688 -4.54 -30.96 -15.74
CA GLU A 688 -5.94 -30.98 -15.27
C GLU A 688 -6.13 -30.05 -14.05
N ASN A 689 -5.28 -30.19 -13.04
CA ASN A 689 -5.33 -29.34 -11.84
C ASN A 689 -5.07 -27.86 -12.17
N LEU A 690 -4.24 -27.56 -13.18
CA LEU A 690 -4.01 -26.18 -13.61
C LEU A 690 -5.25 -25.58 -14.27
N TYR A 691 -5.97 -26.35 -15.09
CA TYR A 691 -7.26 -25.93 -15.63
C TYR A 691 -8.27 -25.70 -14.50
N ASN A 692 -8.39 -26.63 -13.55
CA ASN A 692 -9.27 -26.48 -12.39
C ASN A 692 -8.95 -25.23 -11.55
N ALA A 693 -7.67 -24.97 -11.30
CA ALA A 693 -7.23 -23.78 -10.57
C ALA A 693 -7.66 -22.50 -11.28
N ILE A 694 -7.45 -22.40 -12.59
CA ILE A 694 -7.78 -21.19 -13.36
C ILE A 694 -9.30 -21.04 -13.53
N ASP A 695 -10.04 -22.13 -13.73
CA ASP A 695 -11.50 -22.11 -13.84
C ASP A 695 -12.14 -21.65 -12.53
N THR A 696 -11.60 -22.08 -11.39
CA THR A 696 -11.99 -21.59 -10.06
C THR A 696 -11.85 -20.07 -9.95
N LEU A 697 -10.75 -19.49 -10.44
CA LEU A 697 -10.61 -18.03 -10.46
C LEU A 697 -11.59 -17.37 -11.43
N SER A 698 -11.93 -18.03 -12.53
CA SER A 698 -12.89 -17.53 -13.52
C SER A 698 -14.30 -17.36 -12.95
N ASP A 699 -14.69 -18.18 -11.96
CA ASP A 699 -15.97 -18.03 -11.23
C ASP A 699 -16.11 -16.69 -10.48
N ILE A 700 -14.98 -16.03 -10.20
CA ILE A 700 -14.90 -14.84 -9.35
C ILE A 700 -14.28 -13.62 -10.04
N VAL A 701 -13.95 -13.73 -11.33
CA VAL A 701 -13.64 -12.59 -12.18
C VAL A 701 -14.91 -11.74 -12.30
N LYS A 702 -14.80 -10.46 -11.93
CA LYS A 702 -15.89 -9.50 -12.11
C LYS A 702 -15.84 -8.97 -13.53
N ASP A 703 -17.02 -8.76 -14.11
CA ASP A 703 -17.21 -8.02 -15.36
C ASP A 703 -16.79 -6.55 -15.26
#